data_AF-A0A954WE95-F1
#
_entry.id   AF-A0A954WE95-F1
#
_cell.length_a   1.000
_cell.length_b   1.000
_cell.length_c   1.000
_cell.angle_alpha   90.00
_cell.angle_beta   90.00
_cell.angle_gamma   90.00
#
_symmetry.space_group_name_H-M   'P 1'
#
loop_
_entity.id
_entity.type
_entity.pdbx_description
1 polymer ?
#
loop_
_entity_poly.entity_id
_entity_poly.type
_entity_poly.pdbx_seq_one_letter_code
_entity_poly.pdbx_strand_id
1 'polypeptide(L)'
;MNADLVLDYGRSRGELAAFGQYVSNQGPLIRQNKLGGNEINGLQVRGGTLSTDSVWDDTDIVHVMVDDQIYVPDLHTFGGLRLESKPNESLVVKLSGDAGFVSTGRPLDIDDRVGGMLHVVGTPGFPVIFTSLADDSAGAGFDPQGLPQMDTNGNGASVGSAGDWNGLLIDQYSHDRNVDIITELESPQAVAPGPNATAGSAQTLGTLATSEKTGDESLRLGFAVEGVINSPNDLDVYQFFAKGGTEVWIDIDRTSHALDTVVELIDVNGNILAQSDDSFTETSGATNLFVDINTYPMTNRVNVLQKSDYYQRNLVSGTPKDHFSTNVRDAGMRVVLHGSSTTTNKYFVRVRSSNIDRTAGGNPADLQDLAKVNDGLTSGSYQLNIRLRETDEFPGSTIRFADVRYADTGIEVRGMPLHSPLGGEATEISGNNDSPGAGQDLGNLLSADRATLGVAGQSSGSGDIDFYQFDVLFDSIQQGPNGPPVSTVFDIDYADGFGRPDLILSVFDGNGRLVLMGNDSNIADDQGGPNLGTDSKDLSRGSGGLLDPYIGSALLPTGSYSVAVSTAAQIPAQAQQYQLHNPANTSVRLEPVTSVERLAEDRIGSSGGSGVFGADALPLLFDAPGSTTSPANALDWHLGDVALYITSGSTLTVLDPFTGAIVGTFTNSNTGTRAHSDLAMRQDGKLFSFSTPVGVTRNDGNSGNFLQFDLGTGNATSIGDDGIATFQDDTNAANLPNDIAANVGYQFEALAFRPDGSDNRLFAIGNRFGNSNNVGYTRNVLYRFNQNT
;
A
#
# COMPACT_ATOMS: atom_id res chain seq x y z
N MET A 1 26.13 13.83 19.55
CA MET A 1 27.27 12.90 19.36
C MET A 1 27.52 12.76 17.87
N ASN A 2 28.75 12.48 17.46
CA ASN A 2 29.17 12.27 16.07
C ASN A 2 30.04 11.01 15.98
N ALA A 3 30.24 10.48 14.79
CA ALA A 3 31.11 9.33 14.55
C ALA A 3 32.60 9.68 14.42
N ASP A 4 32.96 10.96 14.50
CA ASP A 4 34.35 11.41 14.36
C ASP A 4 35.21 10.85 15.49
N LEU A 5 36.42 10.38 15.12
CA LEU A 5 37.42 9.97 16.09
C LEU A 5 37.96 11.19 16.86
N VAL A 6 37.89 11.13 18.18
CA VAL A 6 38.35 12.19 19.07
C VAL A 6 39.51 11.69 19.92
N LEU A 7 40.71 12.19 19.64
CA LEU A 7 41.92 11.89 20.39
C LEU A 7 42.15 12.92 21.51
N ASP A 8 42.81 12.48 22.58
CA ASP A 8 43.37 13.39 23.58
C ASP A 8 44.67 14.02 23.07
N TYR A 9 44.62 15.29 22.69
CA TYR A 9 45.82 16.06 22.31
C TYR A 9 46.71 16.43 23.50
N GLY A 10 46.30 16.09 24.71
CA GLY A 10 47.02 16.41 25.93
C GLY A 10 46.97 17.88 26.30
N ARG A 11 47.88 18.29 27.17
CA ARG A 11 47.92 19.65 27.70
C ARG A 11 48.49 20.61 26.66
N SER A 12 47.82 21.76 26.54
CA SER A 12 48.31 22.88 25.71
C SER A 12 49.62 23.50 26.21
N ARG A 13 50.01 23.27 27.46
CA ARG A 13 51.28 23.73 28.06
C ARG A 13 51.81 22.70 29.06
N GLY A 14 53.13 22.51 29.09
CA GLY A 14 53.80 21.54 29.96
C GLY A 14 54.07 20.22 29.24
N GLU A 15 54.29 19.14 30.00
CA GLU A 15 54.37 17.81 29.41
C GLU A 15 53.02 17.41 28.78
N LEU A 16 53.09 16.68 27.66
CA LEU A 16 51.95 16.30 26.82
C LEU A 16 50.80 15.73 27.66
N ALA A 17 51.08 14.85 28.63
CA ALA A 17 50.10 14.28 29.56
C ALA A 17 48.77 13.86 28.89
N ALA A 18 48.86 13.33 27.68
CA ALA A 18 47.74 12.80 26.90
C ALA A 18 47.44 11.36 27.32
N PHE A 19 46.17 10.97 27.30
CA PHE A 19 45.76 9.58 27.46
C PHE A 19 45.89 8.82 26.13
N GLY A 20 47.00 8.11 25.96
CA GLY A 20 47.25 7.29 24.76
C GLY A 20 46.40 6.01 24.64
N GLN A 21 45.56 5.71 25.62
CA GLN A 21 44.74 4.50 25.70
C GLN A 21 43.34 4.63 25.08
N TYR A 22 43.01 5.79 24.51
CA TYR A 22 41.70 6.10 23.92
C TYR A 22 41.84 6.50 22.44
N VAL A 23 42.54 5.68 21.67
CA VAL A 23 42.83 5.94 20.25
C VAL A 23 41.63 5.75 19.32
N SER A 24 40.58 5.07 19.80
CA SER A 24 39.39 4.71 19.02
C SER A 24 38.11 5.40 19.48
N ASN A 25 38.20 6.42 20.34
CA ASN A 25 37.03 7.08 20.92
C ASN A 25 36.22 7.81 19.85
N GLN A 26 34.93 7.52 19.73
CA GLN A 26 34.02 8.24 18.83
C GLN A 26 33.03 9.08 19.63
N GLY A 27 32.81 10.33 19.20
CA GLY A 27 32.00 11.25 19.98
C GLY A 27 32.78 11.92 21.13
N PRO A 28 32.09 12.42 22.17
CA PRO A 28 32.74 13.20 23.21
C PRO A 28 33.70 12.34 24.05
N LEU A 29 34.96 12.76 24.19
CA LEU A 29 35.92 12.06 25.05
C LEU A 29 35.57 12.28 26.54
N ILE A 30 34.76 11.39 27.10
CA ILE A 30 34.27 11.44 28.48
C ILE A 30 34.85 10.24 29.21
N ARG A 31 35.87 10.43 30.04
CA ARG A 31 36.51 9.32 30.76
C ARG A 31 36.78 9.59 32.24
N GLN A 32 36.70 8.54 33.07
CA GLN A 32 37.04 8.55 34.51
C GLN A 32 36.21 9.54 35.35
N ASN A 33 34.96 9.78 34.95
CA ASN A 33 34.09 10.72 35.63
C ASN A 33 33.59 10.18 36.97
N LYS A 34 33.43 11.09 37.93
CA LYS A 34 32.81 10.81 39.22
C LYS A 34 31.64 11.74 39.45
N LEU A 35 30.43 11.20 39.37
CA LEU A 35 29.18 11.98 39.41
C LEU A 35 28.35 11.59 40.62
N GLY A 36 27.77 12.57 41.32
CA GLY A 36 26.84 12.31 42.42
C GLY A 36 26.20 13.60 42.92
N GLY A 37 24.99 13.49 43.45
CA GLY A 37 24.24 14.62 44.01
C GLY A 37 23.71 15.63 42.97
N ASN A 38 23.62 15.23 41.69
CA ASN A 38 22.97 16.01 40.63
C ASN A 38 21.53 15.54 40.42
N GLU A 39 20.76 16.31 39.65
CA GLU A 39 19.44 15.89 39.14
C GLU A 39 19.57 14.70 38.17
N ILE A 40 20.62 14.71 37.34
CA ILE A 40 20.99 13.60 36.47
C ILE A 40 22.48 13.31 36.66
N ASN A 41 22.81 12.12 37.16
CA ASN A 41 24.17 11.61 37.30
C ASN A 41 24.59 10.83 36.05
N GLY A 42 24.53 11.47 34.88
CA GLY A 42 24.82 10.87 33.58
C GLY A 42 24.95 11.92 32.46
N LEU A 43 25.19 11.45 31.24
CA LEU A 43 25.22 12.26 30.04
C LEU A 43 23.81 12.36 29.45
N GLN A 44 23.14 13.50 29.64
CA GLN A 44 21.85 13.73 29.00
C GLN A 44 22.03 13.96 27.50
N VAL A 45 21.38 13.12 26.68
CA VAL A 45 21.36 13.18 25.23
C VAL A 45 19.98 13.66 24.78
N ARG A 46 19.96 14.66 23.91
CA ARG A 46 18.73 15.15 23.30
C ARG A 46 18.36 14.28 22.09
N GLY A 47 17.08 13.99 21.93
CA GLY A 47 16.58 13.38 20.70
C GLY A 47 16.52 14.35 19.52
N GLY A 48 15.97 13.87 18.42
CA GLY A 48 15.88 14.55 17.14
C GLY A 48 16.28 13.65 15.98
N THR A 49 16.17 14.18 14.76
CA THR A 49 16.59 13.49 13.55
C THR A 49 18.10 13.64 13.32
N LEU A 50 18.79 12.53 13.13
CA LEU A 50 20.21 12.53 12.79
C LEU A 50 20.44 13.05 11.37
N SER A 51 21.41 13.93 11.22
CA SER A 51 21.86 14.45 9.90
C SER A 51 23.20 13.87 9.44
N THR A 52 23.87 13.11 10.32
CA THR A 52 25.15 12.43 10.10
C THR A 52 25.18 11.18 10.97
N ASP A 53 26.17 10.33 10.80
CA ASP A 53 26.41 9.18 11.66
C ASP A 53 26.73 9.57 13.12
N SER A 54 26.22 8.78 14.05
CA SER A 54 26.48 8.92 15.48
C SER A 54 26.92 7.57 16.05
N VAL A 55 27.97 7.58 16.86
CA VAL A 55 28.45 6.40 17.57
C VAL A 55 28.44 6.69 19.07
N TRP A 56 27.95 5.73 19.85
CA TRP A 56 27.93 5.77 21.32
C TRP A 56 28.76 4.58 21.81
N ASP A 57 29.98 4.84 22.26
CA ASP A 57 30.96 3.86 22.75
C ASP A 57 31.42 4.14 24.20
N ASP A 58 30.85 5.19 24.81
CA ASP A 58 31.20 5.68 26.14
C ASP A 58 30.59 4.82 27.25
N THR A 59 31.23 3.68 27.53
CA THR A 59 30.83 2.69 28.54
C THR A 59 31.00 3.11 30.00
N ASP A 60 31.67 4.23 30.27
CA ASP A 60 31.97 4.69 31.64
C ASP A 60 31.07 5.84 32.12
N ILE A 61 30.00 6.15 31.37
CA ILE A 61 28.96 7.08 31.76
C ILE A 61 27.58 6.57 31.29
N VAL A 62 26.53 6.83 32.07
CA VAL A 62 25.17 6.51 31.66
C VAL A 62 24.68 7.56 30.67
N HIS A 63 24.18 7.13 29.52
CA HIS A 63 23.48 7.99 28.57
C HIS A 63 22.02 8.12 28.98
N VAL A 64 21.49 9.34 29.07
CA VAL A 64 20.14 9.59 29.58
C VAL A 64 19.31 10.30 28.52
N MET A 65 18.13 9.75 28.20
CA MET A 65 17.14 10.36 27.32
C MET A 65 15.81 10.54 28.04
N VAL A 66 15.16 11.68 27.81
CA VAL A 66 13.91 12.06 28.48
C VAL A 66 12.98 12.67 27.44
N ASP A 67 11.78 12.13 27.30
CA ASP A 67 10.67 12.61 26.45
C ASP A 67 10.94 12.75 24.93
N ASP A 68 12.19 12.57 24.47
CA ASP A 68 12.56 12.75 23.06
C ASP A 68 13.03 11.43 22.41
N GLN A 69 12.66 11.22 21.14
CA GLN A 69 13.14 10.11 20.32
C GLN A 69 14.29 10.52 19.40
N ILE A 70 15.20 9.58 19.13
CA ILE A 70 16.20 9.72 18.06
C ILE A 70 15.67 9.06 16.79
N TYR A 71 15.55 9.85 15.73
CA TYR A 71 15.19 9.36 14.40
C TYR A 71 16.44 9.19 13.56
N VAL A 72 16.63 8.00 13.00
CA VAL A 72 17.70 7.65 12.07
C VAL A 72 17.08 7.54 10.67
N PRO A 73 17.21 8.58 9.83
CA PRO A 73 16.63 8.60 8.48
C PRO A 73 17.57 7.93 7.46
N ASP A 74 17.22 8.04 6.17
CA ASP A 74 18.03 7.56 5.04
C ASP A 74 19.50 7.99 5.12
N LEU A 75 20.38 7.10 4.64
CA LEU A 75 21.78 7.43 4.39
C LEU A 75 21.87 8.43 3.23
N HIS A 76 22.46 9.59 3.49
CA HIS A 76 22.91 10.51 2.44
C HIS A 76 24.39 10.26 2.12
N THR A 77 25.30 11.04 2.72
CA THR A 77 26.76 10.81 2.63
C THR A 77 27.27 10.08 3.87
N PHE A 78 26.72 10.45 5.02
CA PHE A 78 26.92 9.81 6.32
C PHE A 78 25.55 9.63 6.95
N GLY A 79 25.38 8.60 7.77
CA GLY A 79 24.11 8.25 8.38
C GLY A 79 24.20 6.96 9.16
N GLY A 80 23.23 6.75 10.04
CA GLY A 80 23.19 5.61 10.96
C GLY A 80 23.49 5.97 12.41
N LEU A 81 23.08 5.09 13.31
CA LEU A 81 23.36 5.16 14.74
C LEU A 81 23.95 3.84 15.19
N ARG A 82 25.17 3.86 15.72
CA ARG A 82 25.83 2.71 16.33
C ARG A 82 25.93 2.90 17.84
N LEU A 83 25.32 1.99 18.58
CA LEU A 83 25.41 1.88 20.04
C LEU A 83 26.20 0.61 20.33
N GLU A 84 27.38 0.76 20.92
CA GLU A 84 28.27 -0.38 21.11
C GLU A 84 28.78 -0.51 22.54
N SER A 85 28.83 -1.75 23.01
CA SER A 85 29.55 -2.11 24.24
C SER A 85 31.01 -2.42 23.92
N LYS A 86 31.86 -2.38 24.95
CA LYS A 86 33.23 -2.89 24.85
C LYS A 86 33.28 -4.36 25.29
N PRO A 87 34.34 -5.10 24.93
CA PRO A 87 34.50 -6.52 25.31
C PRO A 87 34.54 -6.78 26.82
N ASN A 88 34.73 -5.73 27.62
CA ASN A 88 34.85 -5.77 29.08
C ASN A 88 33.89 -4.81 29.82
N GLU A 89 33.08 -4.05 29.10
CA GLU A 89 32.21 -3.01 29.69
C GLU A 89 30.92 -2.82 28.87
N SER A 90 29.78 -2.80 29.56
CA SER A 90 28.47 -2.54 28.95
C SER A 90 28.27 -1.05 28.67
N LEU A 91 27.62 -0.73 27.55
CA LEU A 91 27.05 0.60 27.32
C LEU A 91 25.69 0.66 28.02
N VAL A 92 25.44 1.71 28.79
CA VAL A 92 24.18 1.88 29.54
C VAL A 92 23.44 3.11 29.04
N VAL A 93 22.21 2.89 28.59
CA VAL A 93 21.27 3.92 28.15
C VAL A 93 20.02 3.85 29.04
N LYS A 94 19.71 4.96 29.70
CA LYS A 94 18.53 5.11 30.55
C LYS A 94 17.52 6.08 29.93
N LEU A 95 16.28 5.65 29.85
CA LEU A 95 15.21 6.34 29.12
C LEU A 95 14.00 6.63 30.02
N SER A 96 13.26 7.68 29.70
CA SER A 96 11.99 7.99 30.38
C SER A 96 11.03 8.75 29.46
N GLY A 97 9.73 8.58 29.67
CA GLY A 97 8.67 9.25 28.91
C GLY A 97 8.57 8.71 27.49
N ASP A 98 8.47 9.59 26.49
CA ASP A 98 8.37 9.17 25.08
C ASP A 98 9.72 8.79 24.44
N ALA A 99 10.78 8.68 25.23
CA ALA A 99 12.13 8.44 24.73
C ALA A 99 12.29 7.06 24.06
N GLY A 100 13.06 7.02 22.97
CA GLY A 100 13.25 5.81 22.16
C GLY A 100 14.10 6.05 20.92
N PHE A 101 14.27 5.01 20.11
CA PHE A 101 15.06 5.04 18.89
C PHE A 101 14.21 4.55 17.72
N VAL A 102 14.20 5.30 16.62
CA VAL A 102 13.40 5.00 15.44
C VAL A 102 14.32 4.99 14.22
N SER A 103 14.53 3.82 13.63
CA SER A 103 15.18 3.66 12.32
C SER A 103 14.12 3.71 11.23
N THR A 104 14.21 4.65 10.30
CA THR A 104 13.19 4.86 9.26
C THR A 104 13.85 5.38 7.97
N GLY A 105 13.05 5.67 6.96
CA GLY A 105 13.53 6.18 5.67
C GLY A 105 12.39 6.78 4.87
N ARG A 106 12.71 7.39 3.73
CA ARG A 106 11.72 7.92 2.79
C ARG A 106 11.52 6.93 1.64
N PRO A 107 10.27 6.68 1.22
CA PRO A 107 10.03 5.94 -0.02
C PRO A 107 10.60 6.75 -1.19
N LEU A 108 11.48 6.12 -1.97
CA LEU A 108 12.05 6.67 -3.20
C LEU A 108 11.97 5.59 -4.28
N ASP A 109 11.85 6.02 -5.53
CA ASP A 109 11.77 5.18 -6.73
C ASP A 109 13.14 4.63 -7.19
N ILE A 110 14.12 4.55 -6.28
CA ILE A 110 15.49 4.12 -6.58
C ILE A 110 15.84 2.83 -5.83
N ASP A 111 16.32 1.84 -6.58
CA ASP A 111 16.70 0.52 -6.04
C ASP A 111 17.89 0.57 -5.08
N ASP A 112 18.78 1.58 -5.22
CA ASP A 112 19.99 1.73 -4.40
C ASP A 112 19.77 2.59 -3.14
N ARG A 113 18.51 2.85 -2.74
CA ARG A 113 18.21 3.59 -1.51
C ARG A 113 18.72 2.82 -0.29
N VAL A 114 19.49 3.49 0.55
CA VAL A 114 19.91 2.97 1.86
C VAL A 114 19.12 3.71 2.94
N GLY A 115 18.22 3.01 3.61
CA GLY A 115 17.40 3.55 4.70
C GLY A 115 18.19 3.83 5.99
N GLY A 116 17.47 4.17 7.06
CA GLY A 116 18.07 4.31 8.39
C GLY A 116 18.72 3.02 8.88
N MET A 117 19.88 3.17 9.53
CA MET A 117 20.66 2.06 10.08
C MET A 117 20.79 2.21 11.59
N LEU A 118 20.09 1.36 12.35
CA LEU A 118 20.26 1.26 13.80
C LEU A 118 21.08 0.02 14.13
N HIS A 119 22.29 0.22 14.64
CA HIS A 119 23.20 -0.85 15.05
C HIS A 119 23.34 -0.83 16.58
N VAL A 120 22.71 -1.79 17.25
CA VAL A 120 22.93 -2.08 18.67
C VAL A 120 23.82 -3.31 18.76
N VAL A 121 25.09 -3.09 19.09
CA VAL A 121 26.13 -4.13 19.04
C VAL A 121 26.74 -4.32 20.42
N GLY A 122 26.15 -5.23 21.19
CA GLY A 122 26.73 -5.70 22.44
C GLY A 122 27.82 -6.78 22.22
N THR A 123 28.55 -7.10 23.27
CA THR A 123 29.50 -8.23 23.29
C THR A 123 29.04 -9.32 24.28
N PRO A 124 29.47 -10.58 24.11
CA PRO A 124 29.08 -11.65 25.03
C PRO A 124 29.48 -11.34 26.48
N GLY A 125 28.50 -11.27 27.38
CA GLY A 125 28.70 -10.94 28.81
C GLY A 125 28.64 -9.46 29.13
N PHE A 126 28.80 -8.57 28.14
CA PHE A 126 28.68 -7.12 28.29
C PHE A 126 27.71 -6.58 27.23
N PRO A 127 26.39 -6.66 27.49
CA PRO A 127 25.39 -6.18 26.53
C PRO A 127 25.34 -4.66 26.46
N VAL A 128 24.67 -4.13 25.42
CA VAL A 128 24.13 -2.77 25.46
C VAL A 128 22.83 -2.81 26.26
N ILE A 129 22.75 -2.03 27.34
CA ILE A 129 21.63 -2.05 28.29
C ILE A 129 20.74 -0.84 28.03
N PHE A 130 19.46 -1.08 27.72
CA PHE A 130 18.41 -0.08 27.66
C PHE A 130 17.44 -0.32 28.83
N THR A 131 17.28 0.68 29.69
CA THR A 131 16.42 0.56 30.87
C THR A 131 15.78 1.89 31.25
N SER A 132 14.87 1.86 32.21
CA SER A 132 14.24 3.06 32.75
C SER A 132 15.24 3.96 33.48
N LEU A 133 15.05 5.27 33.43
CA LEU A 133 15.76 6.24 34.26
C LEU A 133 15.56 6.00 35.77
N ALA A 134 14.51 5.28 36.16
CA ALA A 134 14.27 4.85 37.55
C ALA A 134 14.85 3.47 37.88
N ASP A 135 15.51 2.76 36.96
CA ASP A 135 16.11 1.45 37.25
C ASP A 135 17.52 1.60 37.82
N ASP A 136 17.69 1.36 39.12
CA ASP A 136 19.00 1.38 39.78
C ASP A 136 19.75 0.03 39.75
N SER A 137 19.25 -0.98 39.01
CA SER A 137 19.95 -2.25 38.89
C SER A 137 21.11 -2.23 37.88
N ALA A 138 21.13 -1.23 36.99
CA ALA A 138 22.18 -1.01 36.00
C ALA A 138 22.72 0.42 36.09
N GLY A 139 24.01 0.60 35.80
CA GLY A 139 24.68 1.88 35.88
C GLY A 139 26.06 1.83 35.26
N ALA A 140 26.65 3.00 35.05
CA ALA A 140 27.98 3.18 34.47
C ALA A 140 28.72 4.31 35.17
N GLY A 141 30.04 4.18 35.28
CA GLY A 141 30.88 5.13 36.01
C GLY A 141 30.83 4.97 37.53
N PHE A 142 31.38 5.96 38.24
CA PHE A 142 31.52 5.92 39.69
C PHE A 142 30.95 7.17 40.37
N ASP A 143 30.58 7.05 41.63
CA ASP A 143 30.26 8.18 42.49
C ASP A 143 31.54 8.85 43.04
N PRO A 144 31.43 10.01 43.73
CA PRO A 144 32.59 10.67 44.36
C PRO A 144 33.32 9.82 45.42
N GLN A 145 32.67 8.78 45.95
CA GLN A 145 33.21 7.83 46.91
C GLN A 145 33.90 6.63 46.24
N GLY A 146 33.79 6.50 44.92
CA GLY A 146 34.37 5.41 44.12
C GLY A 146 33.53 4.14 44.07
N LEU A 147 32.24 4.21 44.45
CA LEU A 147 31.29 3.11 44.26
C LEU A 147 30.64 3.20 42.87
N PRO A 148 30.18 2.08 42.27
CA PRO A 148 29.47 2.12 41.00
C PRO A 148 28.26 3.06 41.06
N GLN A 149 28.13 3.95 40.08
CA GLN A 149 27.00 4.88 40.02
C GLN A 149 25.78 4.20 39.40
N MET A 150 24.80 3.88 40.23
CA MET A 150 23.55 3.21 39.84
C MET A 150 22.34 4.15 39.88
N ASP A 151 22.32 5.10 40.83
CA ASP A 151 21.26 6.11 40.99
C ASP A 151 21.49 7.28 40.02
N THR A 152 20.96 7.12 38.82
CA THR A 152 21.16 8.08 37.72
C THR A 152 20.27 9.32 37.85
N ASN A 153 19.12 9.22 38.51
CA ASN A 153 18.15 10.32 38.66
C ASN A 153 18.27 11.06 40.02
N GLY A 154 19.20 10.63 40.88
CA GLY A 154 19.49 11.25 42.17
C GLY A 154 18.34 11.17 43.19
N ASN A 155 17.38 10.25 43.00
CA ASN A 155 16.17 10.16 43.85
C ASN A 155 16.31 9.14 45.00
N GLY A 156 17.47 8.50 45.13
CA GLY A 156 17.68 7.38 46.03
C GLY A 156 17.30 6.05 45.36
N ALA A 157 17.04 5.01 46.16
CA ALA A 157 16.74 3.69 45.62
C ALA A 157 15.38 3.67 44.89
N SER A 158 15.40 3.36 43.60
CA SER A 158 14.26 3.26 42.70
C SER A 158 14.33 2.03 41.79
N VAL A 159 13.20 1.65 41.21
CA VAL A 159 13.09 0.57 40.22
C VAL A 159 12.23 1.04 39.04
N GLY A 160 12.53 0.56 37.84
CA GLY A 160 11.74 0.85 36.64
C GLY A 160 10.39 0.14 36.63
N SER A 161 9.47 0.66 35.81
CA SER A 161 8.16 0.07 35.48
C SER A 161 7.98 -0.11 33.98
N ALA A 162 7.22 -1.11 33.54
CA ALA A 162 6.95 -1.31 32.12
C ALA A 162 6.20 -0.10 31.53
N GLY A 163 6.58 0.32 30.32
CA GLY A 163 6.07 1.54 29.69
C GLY A 163 6.73 2.83 30.18
N ASP A 164 7.83 2.75 30.94
CA ASP A 164 8.58 3.95 31.36
C ASP A 164 9.23 4.68 30.16
N TRP A 165 9.42 3.99 29.03
CA TRP A 165 9.94 4.53 27.78
C TRP A 165 9.37 3.78 26.56
N ASN A 166 9.50 4.33 25.35
CA ASN A 166 8.79 3.83 24.17
C ASN A 166 9.35 2.48 23.67
N GLY A 167 10.55 2.46 23.09
CA GLY A 167 11.12 1.25 22.49
C GLY A 167 12.23 1.48 21.46
N LEU A 168 12.65 0.38 20.84
CA LEU A 168 13.50 0.35 19.64
C LEU A 168 12.63 -0.01 18.44
N LEU A 169 12.36 0.96 17.56
CA LEU A 169 11.53 0.76 16.37
C LEU A 169 12.41 0.69 15.11
N ILE A 170 12.28 -0.41 14.37
CA ILE A 170 12.80 -0.60 13.01
C ILE A 170 11.60 -0.51 12.06
N ASP A 171 11.47 0.62 11.39
CA ASP A 171 10.31 0.98 10.58
C ASP A 171 10.45 0.52 9.11
N GLN A 172 9.36 0.61 8.34
CA GLN A 172 9.17 0.05 6.99
C GLN A 172 10.17 0.49 5.90
N TYR A 173 10.94 1.54 6.13
CA TYR A 173 11.94 2.03 5.19
C TYR A 173 13.34 2.13 5.80
N SER A 174 13.55 1.47 6.93
CA SER A 174 14.89 1.23 7.45
C SER A 174 15.69 0.32 6.52
N HIS A 175 17.02 0.37 6.64
CA HIS A 175 17.91 -0.48 5.87
C HIS A 175 17.96 -1.89 6.45
N ASP A 176 17.81 -2.91 5.60
CA ASP A 176 17.65 -4.31 6.00
C ASP A 176 18.65 -5.26 5.30
N ARG A 177 19.69 -4.70 4.69
CA ARG A 177 20.71 -5.47 3.97
C ARG A 177 21.30 -6.55 4.87
N ASN A 178 21.35 -7.79 4.35
CA ASN A 178 21.91 -8.97 5.03
C ASN A 178 23.46 -8.96 5.08
N VAL A 179 24.02 -7.87 5.62
CA VAL A 179 25.44 -7.68 5.93
C VAL A 179 25.53 -7.49 7.43
N ASP A 180 26.44 -8.23 8.08
CA ASP A 180 26.59 -8.19 9.53
C ASP A 180 27.58 -7.09 9.94
N ILE A 181 27.27 -6.35 11.00
CA ILE A 181 28.15 -5.39 11.63
C ILE A 181 28.79 -6.03 12.86
N ILE A 182 30.12 -6.01 12.94
CA ILE A 182 30.88 -6.73 13.96
C ILE A 182 31.87 -5.77 14.59
N THR A 183 31.90 -5.71 15.91
CA THR A 183 32.95 -5.01 16.64
C THR A 183 34.05 -6.01 17.00
N GLU A 184 35.28 -5.54 16.95
CA GLU A 184 36.41 -6.29 17.46
C GLU A 184 36.25 -6.61 18.95
N LEU A 185 36.55 -7.87 19.32
CA LEU A 185 36.45 -8.36 20.70
C LEU A 185 37.73 -8.13 21.51
N GLU A 186 38.75 -7.52 20.91
CA GLU A 186 39.93 -7.06 21.60
C GLU A 186 39.65 -5.75 22.35
N SER A 187 40.14 -5.67 23.58
CA SER A 187 40.09 -4.41 24.31
C SER A 187 41.05 -3.41 23.67
N PRO A 188 40.67 -2.14 23.47
CA PRO A 188 41.60 -1.10 23.00
C PRO A 188 42.80 -0.85 23.93
N GLN A 189 42.83 -1.47 25.11
CA GLN A 189 43.91 -1.41 26.10
C GLN A 189 44.67 -2.74 26.24
N ALA A 190 44.40 -3.71 25.37
CA ALA A 190 45.12 -4.97 25.36
C ALA A 190 46.61 -4.75 25.06
N VAL A 191 47.44 -5.68 25.53
CA VAL A 191 48.88 -5.63 25.30
C VAL A 191 49.16 -6.29 23.96
N ALA A 192 49.52 -5.50 22.95
CA ALA A 192 49.88 -5.99 21.63
C ALA A 192 51.12 -6.93 21.65
N PRO A 193 51.15 -8.01 20.83
CA PRO A 193 50.08 -8.43 19.93
C PRO A 193 48.85 -8.93 20.68
N GLY A 194 47.68 -8.51 20.22
CA GLY A 194 46.39 -8.78 20.82
C GLY A 194 45.98 -10.25 20.92
N PRO A 195 44.90 -10.56 21.67
CA PRO A 195 44.36 -11.91 21.79
C PRO A 195 43.95 -12.55 20.45
N ASN A 196 43.62 -11.78 19.42
CA ASN A 196 43.22 -12.26 18.09
C ASN A 196 44.38 -12.21 17.05
N ALA A 197 45.64 -12.05 17.47
CA ALA A 197 46.78 -11.85 16.55
C ALA A 197 47.22 -13.05 15.70
N THR A 198 46.56 -14.21 15.82
CA THR A 198 46.94 -15.42 15.07
C THR A 198 45.74 -16.12 14.45
N ALA A 199 45.95 -16.90 13.39
CA ALA A 199 44.89 -17.73 12.79
C ALA A 199 44.25 -18.73 13.79
N GLY A 200 45.00 -19.16 14.81
CA GLY A 200 44.48 -20.05 15.85
C GLY A 200 43.56 -19.36 16.87
N SER A 201 43.67 -18.04 17.02
CA SER A 201 42.90 -17.22 17.95
C SER A 201 42.00 -16.19 17.24
N ALA A 202 41.81 -16.33 15.93
CA ALA A 202 41.08 -15.41 15.09
C ALA A 202 39.63 -15.22 15.54
N GLN A 203 39.14 -13.98 15.50
CA GLN A 203 37.75 -13.67 15.77
C GLN A 203 36.84 -14.20 14.65
N THR A 204 35.75 -14.86 15.01
CA THR A 204 34.84 -15.46 14.02
C THR A 204 33.82 -14.45 13.53
N LEU A 205 33.78 -14.22 12.22
CA LEU A 205 32.80 -13.33 11.60
C LEU A 205 31.49 -14.05 11.26
N GLY A 206 31.58 -15.17 10.55
CA GLY A 206 30.40 -15.94 10.11
C GLY A 206 30.62 -16.69 8.82
N THR A 207 29.52 -17.07 8.16
CA THR A 207 29.56 -17.74 6.85
C THR A 207 29.05 -16.80 5.76
N LEU A 208 29.82 -16.67 4.70
CA LEU A 208 29.52 -15.86 3.52
C LEU A 208 28.77 -16.69 2.47
N ALA A 209 27.74 -16.09 1.88
CA ALA A 209 27.03 -16.64 0.74
C ALA A 209 27.94 -16.70 -0.52
N THR A 210 27.50 -17.41 -1.55
CA THR A 210 28.23 -17.44 -2.85
C THR A 210 27.80 -16.33 -3.81
N SER A 211 26.62 -15.76 -3.57
CA SER A 211 25.98 -14.70 -4.33
C SER A 211 24.81 -14.15 -3.51
N GLU A 212 24.27 -13.00 -3.92
CA GLU A 212 23.08 -12.40 -3.28
C GLU A 212 21.91 -13.38 -3.16
N LYS A 213 21.59 -14.12 -4.23
CA LYS A 213 20.46 -15.07 -4.27
C LYS A 213 20.63 -16.29 -3.37
N THR A 214 21.83 -16.51 -2.85
CA THR A 214 22.14 -17.61 -1.93
C THR A 214 22.32 -17.13 -0.50
N GLY A 215 22.11 -15.85 -0.22
CA GLY A 215 22.06 -15.33 1.13
C GLY A 215 20.78 -15.78 1.82
N ASP A 216 20.88 -16.03 3.12
CA ASP A 216 19.79 -16.44 3.98
C ASP A 216 20.07 -15.99 5.43
N GLU A 217 19.29 -16.45 6.40
CA GLU A 217 19.46 -16.09 7.81
C GLU A 217 20.81 -16.52 8.41
N SER A 218 21.47 -17.50 7.79
CA SER A 218 22.77 -18.06 8.20
C SER A 218 23.94 -17.59 7.33
N LEU A 219 23.70 -17.40 6.02
CA LEU A 219 24.66 -17.00 5.01
C LEU A 219 24.56 -15.51 4.74
N ARG A 220 25.54 -14.75 5.23
CA ARG A 220 25.61 -13.29 5.06
C ARG A 220 26.12 -12.91 3.68
N LEU A 221 25.75 -11.72 3.22
CA LEU A 221 26.26 -11.13 1.97
C LEU A 221 27.59 -10.41 2.17
N GLY A 222 27.91 -10.06 3.41
CA GLY A 222 29.17 -9.47 3.79
C GLY A 222 29.28 -9.26 5.29
N PHE A 223 30.43 -8.75 5.70
CA PHE A 223 30.77 -8.37 7.06
C PHE A 223 31.41 -6.98 7.03
N ALA A 224 30.91 -6.05 7.85
CA ALA A 224 31.58 -4.82 8.19
C ALA A 224 32.14 -4.98 9.61
N VAL A 225 33.45 -4.83 9.76
CA VAL A 225 34.15 -5.05 11.02
C VAL A 225 34.78 -3.74 11.48
N GLU A 226 34.39 -3.28 12.66
CA GLU A 226 34.99 -2.13 13.34
C GLU A 226 36.14 -2.63 14.22
N GLY A 227 37.38 -2.27 13.86
CA GLY A 227 38.59 -2.73 14.53
C GLY A 227 39.57 -1.60 14.88
N VAL A 228 40.53 -1.91 15.74
CA VAL A 228 41.50 -0.96 16.29
C VAL A 228 42.88 -1.58 16.41
N ILE A 229 43.82 -1.09 15.61
CA ILE A 229 45.25 -1.32 15.82
C ILE A 229 45.70 -0.43 16.98
N ASN A 230 45.69 -0.96 18.20
CA ASN A 230 45.92 -0.17 19.42
C ASN A 230 47.38 0.27 19.61
N SER A 231 48.31 -0.42 18.95
CA SER A 231 49.75 -0.21 19.00
C SER A 231 50.37 -0.65 17.68
N PRO A 232 51.51 -0.10 17.24
CA PRO A 232 52.11 -0.48 15.95
C PRO A 232 52.44 -1.96 15.77
N ASN A 233 52.63 -2.69 16.86
CA ASN A 233 52.90 -4.13 16.85
C ASN A 233 51.65 -5.00 17.00
N ASP A 234 50.46 -4.41 16.89
CA ASP A 234 49.18 -5.09 16.99
C ASP A 234 48.74 -5.70 15.65
N LEU A 235 48.03 -6.82 15.73
CA LEU A 235 47.56 -7.56 14.56
C LEU A 235 46.19 -8.14 14.85
N ASP A 236 45.27 -7.94 13.93
CA ASP A 236 43.89 -8.37 14.10
C ASP A 236 43.61 -9.45 13.08
N VAL A 237 43.31 -10.68 13.54
CA VAL A 237 42.97 -11.78 12.64
C VAL A 237 41.50 -12.15 12.78
N TYR A 238 40.82 -12.16 11.65
CA TYR A 238 39.42 -12.53 11.52
C TYR A 238 39.30 -13.83 10.72
N GLN A 239 38.40 -14.72 11.12
CA GLN A 239 38.06 -15.92 10.36
C GLN A 239 36.63 -15.84 9.84
N PHE A 240 36.45 -16.28 8.59
CA PHE A 240 35.13 -16.45 7.99
C PHE A 240 35.07 -17.75 7.17
N PHE A 241 33.86 -18.19 6.89
CA PHE A 241 33.58 -19.43 6.18
C PHE A 241 32.97 -19.12 4.81
N ALA A 242 33.44 -19.76 3.74
CA ALA A 242 32.86 -19.58 2.41
C ALA A 242 33.14 -20.79 1.51
N LYS A 243 32.41 -20.92 0.39
CA LYS A 243 32.76 -21.92 -0.64
C LYS A 243 33.91 -21.39 -1.49
N GLY A 244 34.83 -22.27 -1.88
CA GLY A 244 35.92 -21.94 -2.79
C GLY A 244 35.39 -21.53 -4.17
N GLY A 245 36.08 -20.62 -4.84
CA GLY A 245 35.64 -20.01 -6.09
C GLY A 245 34.71 -18.81 -5.93
N THR A 246 34.25 -18.49 -4.71
CA THR A 246 33.54 -17.24 -4.43
C THR A 246 34.50 -16.06 -4.59
N GLU A 247 34.07 -15.03 -5.32
CA GLU A 247 34.81 -13.76 -5.44
C GLU A 247 34.39 -12.84 -4.29
N VAL A 248 35.37 -12.32 -3.56
CA VAL A 248 35.17 -11.44 -2.40
C VAL A 248 36.01 -10.18 -2.55
N TRP A 249 35.46 -9.06 -2.11
CA TRP A 249 36.18 -7.81 -1.90
C TRP A 249 36.54 -7.73 -0.43
N ILE A 250 37.79 -7.43 -0.15
CA ILE A 250 38.35 -7.22 1.17
C ILE A 250 38.91 -5.81 1.15
N ASP A 251 38.24 -4.91 1.84
CA ASP A 251 38.40 -3.48 1.69
C ASP A 251 38.54 -2.81 3.05
N ILE A 252 39.40 -1.80 3.15
CA ILE A 252 39.62 -1.06 4.39
C ILE A 252 39.16 0.38 4.17
N ASP A 253 38.22 0.83 4.99
CA ASP A 253 37.62 2.14 4.91
C ASP A 253 37.60 2.82 6.28
N ARG A 254 37.18 4.10 6.31
CA ARG A 254 36.95 4.89 7.53
C ARG A 254 38.10 4.83 8.53
N THR A 255 39.34 4.77 8.03
CA THR A 255 40.51 4.65 8.88
C THR A 255 40.88 5.96 9.55
N SER A 256 41.59 5.84 10.67
CA SER A 256 42.36 6.95 11.19
C SER A 256 43.39 7.38 10.14
N HIS A 257 43.42 8.66 9.76
CA HIS A 257 44.35 9.15 8.72
C HIS A 257 45.85 8.90 9.05
N ALA A 258 46.18 8.65 10.32
CA ALA A 258 47.56 8.30 10.72
C ALA A 258 47.91 6.82 10.50
N LEU A 259 46.94 5.96 10.26
CA LEU A 259 47.12 4.52 10.09
C LEU A 259 47.50 4.20 8.64
N ASP A 260 48.57 3.45 8.48
CA ASP A 260 49.01 2.85 7.21
C ASP A 260 48.71 1.35 7.29
N THR A 261 47.71 0.89 6.55
CA THR A 261 47.10 -0.44 6.74
C THR A 261 47.68 -1.47 5.80
N VAL A 262 47.77 -2.72 6.25
CA VAL A 262 48.04 -3.88 5.40
C VAL A 262 46.96 -4.91 5.64
N VAL A 263 46.33 -5.39 4.57
CA VAL A 263 45.34 -6.46 4.63
C VAL A 263 45.83 -7.71 3.91
N GLU A 264 45.72 -8.85 4.58
CA GLU A 264 46.30 -10.11 4.15
C GLU A 264 45.28 -11.24 4.23
N LEU A 265 45.20 -12.05 3.18
CA LEU A 265 44.59 -13.37 3.24
C LEU A 265 45.68 -14.37 3.65
N ILE A 266 45.50 -15.05 4.78
CA ILE A 266 46.50 -15.97 5.34
C ILE A 266 45.98 -17.41 5.43
N ASP A 267 46.91 -18.37 5.48
CA ASP A 267 46.59 -19.75 5.81
C ASP A 267 46.50 -20.00 7.32
N VAL A 268 46.15 -21.23 7.72
CA VAL A 268 46.06 -21.64 9.12
C VAL A 268 47.39 -21.55 9.90
N ASN A 269 48.52 -21.50 9.20
CA ASN A 269 49.86 -21.37 9.78
C ASN A 269 50.34 -19.90 9.82
N GLY A 270 49.55 -18.96 9.29
CA GLY A 270 49.88 -17.54 9.21
C GLY A 270 50.71 -17.13 7.99
N ASN A 271 50.90 -18.04 7.01
CA ASN A 271 51.58 -17.71 5.76
C ASN A 271 50.67 -16.80 4.91
N ILE A 272 51.25 -15.78 4.28
CA ILE A 272 50.53 -14.82 3.44
C ILE A 272 50.24 -15.46 2.08
N LEU A 273 48.96 -15.50 1.69
CA LEU A 273 48.49 -16.04 0.41
C LEU A 273 48.19 -14.93 -0.61
N ALA A 274 47.65 -13.82 -0.12
CA ALA A 274 47.42 -12.59 -0.87
C ALA A 274 47.58 -11.39 0.08
N GLN A 275 48.08 -10.26 -0.40
CA GLN A 275 48.26 -9.06 0.40
C GLN A 275 48.07 -7.80 -0.44
N SER A 276 47.41 -6.82 0.16
CA SER A 276 47.32 -5.42 -0.26
C SER A 276 47.83 -4.53 0.86
N ASP A 277 48.42 -3.40 0.49
CA ASP A 277 49.00 -2.41 1.41
C ASP A 277 48.53 -0.99 1.05
N ASP A 278 48.32 -0.66 -0.23
CA ASP A 278 47.85 0.67 -0.61
C ASP A 278 47.03 0.57 -1.91
N SER A 279 45.70 0.59 -1.76
CA SER A 279 44.75 0.34 -2.84
C SER A 279 44.88 1.36 -3.98
N PHE A 280 45.22 2.61 -3.65
CA PHE A 280 45.40 3.71 -4.59
C PHE A 280 46.61 3.48 -5.50
N THR A 281 47.76 3.15 -4.91
CA THR A 281 49.00 2.88 -5.66
C THR A 281 48.92 1.59 -6.45
N GLU A 282 48.27 0.56 -5.91
CA GLU A 282 48.03 -0.72 -6.60
C GLU A 282 47.09 -0.54 -7.80
N THR A 283 46.02 0.24 -7.65
CA THR A 283 45.08 0.59 -8.73
C THR A 283 45.77 1.37 -9.85
N SER A 284 46.70 2.26 -9.50
CA SER A 284 47.50 3.01 -10.48
C SER A 284 48.57 2.17 -11.19
N GLY A 285 48.87 0.98 -10.67
CA GLY A 285 49.98 0.13 -11.12
C GLY A 285 51.37 0.61 -10.69
N ALA A 286 51.46 1.53 -9.72
CA ALA A 286 52.71 1.98 -9.12
C ALA A 286 53.33 0.92 -8.20
N THR A 287 52.48 0.12 -7.56
CA THR A 287 52.81 -1.05 -6.75
C THR A 287 52.00 -2.25 -7.24
N ASN A 288 52.39 -3.46 -6.85
CA ASN A 288 51.68 -4.69 -7.21
C ASN A 288 51.16 -5.35 -5.93
N LEU A 289 49.97 -5.93 -6.02
CA LEU A 289 49.47 -6.89 -5.03
C LEU A 289 50.42 -8.08 -4.91
N PHE A 290 50.60 -8.59 -3.70
CA PHE A 290 51.34 -9.82 -3.48
C PHE A 290 50.41 -11.04 -3.59
N VAL A 291 50.91 -12.11 -4.22
CA VAL A 291 50.18 -13.36 -4.43
C VAL A 291 51.14 -14.54 -4.26
N ASP A 292 50.79 -15.51 -3.41
CA ASP A 292 51.47 -16.80 -3.39
C ASP A 292 51.06 -17.63 -4.61
N ILE A 293 51.98 -17.75 -5.56
CA ILE A 293 51.77 -18.48 -6.82
C ILE A 293 51.54 -19.98 -6.62
N ASN A 294 51.96 -20.56 -5.49
CA ASN A 294 51.75 -21.99 -5.22
C ASN A 294 50.29 -22.27 -4.88
N THR A 295 49.65 -21.35 -4.14
CA THR A 295 48.23 -21.43 -3.76
C THR A 295 47.31 -20.88 -4.85
N TYR A 296 47.75 -19.83 -5.56
CA TYR A 296 47.02 -19.18 -6.65
C TYR A 296 47.79 -19.31 -7.98
N PRO A 297 47.83 -20.50 -8.61
CA PRO A 297 48.64 -20.76 -9.80
C PRO A 297 48.13 -20.08 -11.08
N MET A 298 46.90 -19.56 -11.07
CA MET A 298 46.32 -18.81 -12.19
C MET A 298 46.50 -17.32 -11.99
N THR A 299 46.98 -16.63 -13.04
CA THR A 299 46.91 -15.18 -13.15
C THR A 299 45.45 -14.73 -13.02
N ASN A 300 45.20 -13.60 -12.33
CA ASN A 300 43.87 -12.96 -12.18
C ASN A 300 42.95 -13.48 -11.06
N ARG A 301 43.47 -14.16 -10.03
CA ARG A 301 42.69 -14.57 -8.85
C ARG A 301 42.74 -13.58 -7.69
N VAL A 302 43.73 -12.71 -7.66
CA VAL A 302 43.88 -11.59 -6.73
C VAL A 302 44.03 -10.36 -7.60
N ASN A 303 43.19 -9.36 -7.40
CA ASN A 303 43.10 -8.16 -8.25
C ASN A 303 42.81 -6.93 -7.38
N VAL A 304 43.04 -5.74 -7.94
CA VAL A 304 42.63 -4.46 -7.33
C VAL A 304 41.11 -4.42 -7.16
N LEU A 305 40.57 -3.52 -6.33
CA LEU A 305 39.14 -3.44 -6.02
C LEU A 305 38.26 -3.32 -7.29
N GLN A 306 38.64 -2.46 -8.23
CA GLN A 306 37.80 -2.11 -9.39
C GLN A 306 37.79 -3.20 -10.47
N LYS A 307 36.63 -3.79 -10.70
CA LYS A 307 36.34 -4.86 -11.66
C LYS A 307 35.65 -4.33 -12.91
N SER A 308 34.70 -3.42 -12.74
CA SER A 308 33.89 -2.89 -13.84
C SER A 308 34.35 -1.51 -14.28
N ASP A 309 34.02 -1.13 -15.52
CA ASP A 309 34.28 0.22 -16.03
C ASP A 309 33.35 1.29 -15.41
N TYR A 310 32.26 0.85 -14.75
CA TYR A 310 31.32 1.72 -14.03
C TYR A 310 32.00 2.32 -12.78
N TYR A 311 32.74 1.50 -12.04
CA TYR A 311 33.60 1.93 -10.96
C TYR A 311 34.95 2.35 -11.52
N GLN A 312 34.98 3.57 -12.05
CA GLN A 312 36.17 4.13 -12.69
C GLN A 312 37.37 4.05 -11.74
N ARG A 313 38.45 3.40 -12.21
CA ARG A 313 39.73 3.33 -11.50
C ARG A 313 40.33 4.67 -11.13
N ASN A 314 39.96 5.73 -11.85
CA ASN A 314 40.46 7.08 -11.61
C ASN A 314 39.32 8.09 -11.63
N LEU A 315 39.46 9.15 -10.84
CA LEU A 315 38.69 10.39 -10.99
C LEU A 315 38.93 11.03 -12.37
N VAL A 316 38.08 11.98 -12.75
CA VAL A 316 38.26 12.80 -13.97
C VAL A 316 39.63 13.53 -13.98
N SER A 317 40.19 13.80 -12.79
CA SER A 317 41.55 14.35 -12.61
C SER A 317 42.69 13.39 -12.95
N GLY A 318 42.39 12.10 -13.19
CA GLY A 318 43.38 11.04 -13.38
C GLY A 318 43.94 10.44 -12.09
N THR A 319 43.47 10.88 -10.92
CA THR A 319 43.85 10.34 -9.61
C THR A 319 43.17 9.00 -9.36
N PRO A 320 43.86 7.96 -8.84
CA PRO A 320 43.22 6.70 -8.45
C PRO A 320 42.07 6.93 -7.50
N LYS A 321 41.04 6.09 -7.62
CA LYS A 321 39.81 6.23 -6.85
C LYS A 321 39.54 4.97 -6.05
N ASP A 322 39.68 5.09 -4.75
CA ASP A 322 39.02 4.20 -3.81
C ASP A 322 37.71 4.85 -3.35
N HIS A 323 36.63 4.08 -3.27
CA HIS A 323 35.33 4.62 -2.86
C HIS A 323 35.26 4.61 -1.33
N PHE A 324 34.67 5.64 -0.72
CA PHE A 324 34.52 5.78 0.75
C PHE A 324 35.80 5.85 1.60
N SER A 325 36.97 5.51 1.05
CA SER A 325 38.26 5.85 1.66
C SER A 325 38.63 7.33 1.48
N THR A 326 39.13 7.94 2.56
CA THR A 326 39.75 9.27 2.55
C THR A 326 41.25 9.22 2.81
N ASN A 327 41.78 8.06 3.18
CA ASN A 327 43.17 7.83 3.49
C ASN A 327 43.83 7.08 2.34
N VAL A 328 44.83 7.70 1.72
CA VAL A 328 45.54 7.10 0.58
C VAL A 328 46.36 5.86 0.96
N ARG A 329 46.47 5.54 2.25
CA ARG A 329 47.16 4.36 2.81
C ARG A 329 46.22 3.21 3.18
N ASP A 330 44.98 3.29 2.74
CA ASP A 330 44.04 2.20 2.93
C ASP A 330 44.35 1.06 1.97
N ALA A 331 44.37 -0.16 2.50
CA ALA A 331 44.63 -1.38 1.75
C ALA A 331 43.32 -2.02 1.30
N GLY A 332 43.29 -2.56 0.08
CA GLY A 332 42.09 -3.18 -0.46
C GLY A 332 42.38 -4.05 -1.68
N MET A 333 41.76 -5.22 -1.71
CA MET A 333 41.88 -6.16 -2.82
C MET A 333 40.60 -6.96 -3.02
N ARG A 334 40.40 -7.47 -4.24
CA ARG A 334 39.43 -8.54 -4.50
C ARG A 334 40.12 -9.86 -4.80
N VAL A 335 39.58 -10.94 -4.23
CA VAL A 335 40.15 -12.27 -4.31
C VAL A 335 39.07 -13.29 -4.65
N VAL A 336 39.37 -14.19 -5.59
CA VAL A 336 38.54 -15.38 -5.84
C VAL A 336 39.09 -16.51 -4.96
N LEU A 337 38.38 -16.81 -3.87
CA LEU A 337 38.83 -17.72 -2.81
C LEU A 337 39.29 -19.08 -3.32
N HIS A 338 40.40 -19.59 -2.78
CA HIS A 338 40.94 -20.93 -3.10
C HIS A 338 40.17 -22.02 -2.36
N GLY A 339 40.38 -23.30 -2.68
CA GLY A 339 39.72 -24.43 -2.00
C GLY A 339 38.50 -24.99 -2.74
N SER A 340 37.77 -25.88 -2.08
CA SER A 340 36.67 -26.64 -2.70
C SER A 340 35.43 -25.78 -2.90
N SER A 341 34.81 -25.83 -4.09
CA SER A 341 33.54 -25.15 -4.37
C SER A 341 32.30 -25.91 -3.88
N THR A 342 32.46 -27.17 -3.45
CA THR A 342 31.33 -28.01 -3.02
C THR A 342 31.14 -28.03 -1.50
N THR A 343 32.18 -27.64 -0.75
CA THR A 343 32.18 -27.61 0.72
C THR A 343 32.56 -26.23 1.22
N THR A 344 32.04 -25.85 2.37
CA THR A 344 32.47 -24.63 3.05
C THR A 344 33.89 -24.80 3.58
N ASN A 345 34.79 -23.89 3.21
CA ASN A 345 36.16 -23.81 3.68
C ASN A 345 36.28 -22.66 4.70
N LYS A 346 37.40 -22.64 5.42
CA LYS A 346 37.75 -21.60 6.38
C LYS A 346 38.83 -20.69 5.79
N TYR A 347 38.66 -19.38 5.93
CA TYR A 347 39.61 -18.37 5.49
C TYR A 347 39.94 -17.41 6.63
N PHE A 348 41.12 -16.81 6.57
CA PHE A 348 41.61 -15.88 7.59
C PHE A 348 42.06 -14.57 6.93
N VAL A 349 41.54 -13.45 7.41
CA VAL A 349 41.98 -12.11 7.02
C VAL A 349 42.75 -11.52 8.19
N ARG A 350 43.95 -11.02 7.94
CA ARG A 350 44.75 -10.29 8.92
C ARG A 350 44.84 -8.83 8.52
N VAL A 351 44.52 -7.94 9.46
CA VAL A 351 44.73 -6.50 9.37
C VAL A 351 45.87 -6.14 10.32
N ARG A 352 46.77 -5.27 9.87
CA ARG A 352 47.89 -4.78 10.68
C ARG A 352 48.37 -3.44 10.18
N SER A 353 49.24 -2.79 10.94
CA SER A 353 49.99 -1.65 10.41
C SER A 353 51.11 -2.09 9.45
N SER A 354 51.34 -1.30 8.40
CA SER A 354 52.49 -1.43 7.53
C SER A 354 53.80 -1.32 8.33
N ASN A 355 54.72 -2.25 8.08
CA ASN A 355 56.04 -2.33 8.71
C ASN A 355 57.12 -1.65 7.85
N ILE A 356 56.72 -0.91 6.82
CA ILE A 356 57.61 -0.14 5.97
C ILE A 356 57.10 1.30 5.86
N ASP A 357 58.02 2.25 5.71
CA ASP A 357 57.69 3.60 5.24
C ASP A 357 58.26 3.75 3.83
N ARG A 358 57.39 3.74 2.82
CA ARG A 358 57.79 3.90 1.42
C ARG A 358 58.40 5.27 1.14
N THR A 359 58.03 6.30 1.90
CA THR A 359 58.58 7.66 1.73
C THR A 359 60.00 7.77 2.29
N ALA A 360 60.33 6.94 3.29
CA ALA A 360 61.66 6.82 3.87
C ALA A 360 62.53 5.72 3.21
N GLY A 361 62.06 5.06 2.16
CA GLY A 361 62.81 4.04 1.43
C GLY A 361 62.84 2.66 2.10
N GLY A 362 61.81 2.31 2.88
CA GLY A 362 61.64 0.97 3.44
C GLY A 362 61.66 -0.13 2.37
N ASN A 363 62.22 -1.29 2.71
CA ASN A 363 62.37 -2.42 1.79
C ASN A 363 61.02 -3.14 1.59
N PRO A 364 60.40 -3.13 0.39
CA PRO A 364 59.09 -3.75 0.18
C PRO A 364 59.03 -5.24 0.50
N ALA A 365 60.16 -5.96 0.44
CA ALA A 365 60.21 -7.38 0.80
C ALA A 365 59.97 -7.63 2.31
N ASP A 366 60.12 -6.60 3.15
CA ASP A 366 59.86 -6.71 4.58
C ASP A 366 58.35 -6.88 4.89
N LEU A 367 57.46 -6.44 3.98
CA LEU A 367 56.02 -6.67 4.09
C LEU A 367 55.64 -8.16 4.04
N GLN A 368 56.48 -9.01 3.43
CA GLN A 368 56.24 -10.45 3.33
C GLN A 368 57.16 -11.28 4.22
N ASP A 369 58.03 -10.65 5.01
CA ASP A 369 58.88 -11.33 5.98
C ASP A 369 58.07 -11.66 7.23
N LEU A 370 57.74 -12.94 7.41
CA LEU A 370 56.97 -13.43 8.57
C LEU A 370 57.64 -13.13 9.92
N ALA A 371 58.94 -12.85 9.96
CA ALA A 371 59.62 -12.43 11.20
C ALA A 371 59.37 -10.96 11.56
N LYS A 372 58.88 -10.14 10.62
CA LYS A 372 58.69 -8.69 10.74
C LYS A 372 57.24 -8.25 10.68
N VAL A 373 56.28 -9.17 10.61
CA VAL A 373 54.83 -8.84 10.54
C VAL A 373 54.33 -8.07 11.77
N ASN A 374 55.05 -8.15 12.90
CA ASN A 374 54.73 -7.42 14.13
C ASN A 374 55.51 -6.09 14.24
N ASP A 375 56.32 -5.71 13.24
CA ASP A 375 57.15 -4.50 13.26
C ASP A 375 56.41 -3.30 12.62
N GLY A 376 55.08 -3.20 12.80
CA GLY A 376 54.30 -2.11 12.24
C GLY A 376 54.72 -0.74 12.80
N LEU A 377 54.33 0.32 12.10
CA LEU A 377 54.82 1.69 12.35
C LEU A 377 53.75 2.67 12.86
N THR A 378 52.48 2.36 12.62
CA THR A 378 51.35 3.25 12.88
C THR A 378 50.25 2.52 13.65
N SER A 379 49.26 3.26 14.13
CA SER A 379 48.16 2.74 14.96
C SER A 379 46.92 3.60 14.74
N GLY A 380 45.73 3.05 14.97
CA GLY A 380 44.46 3.72 14.76
C GLY A 380 43.31 2.75 14.49
N SER A 381 42.11 3.31 14.38
CA SER A 381 40.90 2.56 14.02
C SER A 381 40.77 2.37 12.52
N TYR A 382 40.07 1.31 12.13
CA TYR A 382 39.71 1.00 10.74
C TYR A 382 38.36 0.29 10.66
N GLN A 383 37.73 0.36 9.49
CA GLN A 383 36.58 -0.47 9.15
C GLN A 383 37.00 -1.46 8.06
N LEU A 384 36.86 -2.76 8.32
CA LEU A 384 37.11 -3.83 7.34
C LEU A 384 35.80 -4.30 6.73
N ASN A 385 35.69 -4.19 5.41
CA ASN A 385 34.56 -4.69 4.64
C ASN A 385 34.95 -5.97 3.88
N ILE A 386 34.25 -7.07 4.16
CA ILE A 386 34.34 -8.31 3.38
C ILE A 386 33.00 -8.54 2.68
N ARG A 387 32.93 -8.36 1.37
CA ARG A 387 31.66 -8.32 0.60
C ARG A 387 31.71 -9.09 -0.71
N LEU A 388 30.53 -9.41 -1.26
CA LEU A 388 30.37 -10.18 -2.51
C LEU A 388 30.29 -9.33 -3.77
N ARG A 389 30.27 -8.00 -3.64
CA ARG A 389 30.09 -7.05 -4.73
C ARG A 389 31.16 -5.98 -4.72
N GLU A 390 31.33 -5.38 -5.89
CA GLU A 390 32.20 -4.22 -6.06
C GLU A 390 31.64 -2.97 -5.37
N THR A 391 30.31 -2.82 -5.32
CA THR A 391 29.66 -1.76 -4.55
C THR A 391 29.84 -2.00 -3.05
N ASP A 392 30.22 -0.95 -2.32
CA ASP A 392 30.22 -0.93 -0.87
C ASP A 392 28.84 -1.28 -0.31
N GLU A 393 28.81 -2.22 0.63
CA GLU A 393 27.57 -2.65 1.25
C GLU A 393 27.50 -2.12 2.68
N PHE A 394 26.42 -1.43 2.98
CA PHE A 394 26.15 -0.96 4.34
C PHE A 394 25.36 -2.04 5.12
N PRO A 395 25.72 -2.34 6.38
CA PRO A 395 24.97 -3.28 7.21
C PRO A 395 23.55 -2.80 7.50
N GLY A 396 22.57 -3.70 7.39
CA GLY A 396 21.19 -3.44 7.82
C GLY A 396 21.09 -3.18 9.32
N SER A 397 19.91 -2.71 9.75
CA SER A 397 19.62 -2.50 11.17
C SER A 397 19.79 -3.82 11.94
N THR A 398 20.57 -3.78 13.01
CA THR A 398 21.01 -4.98 13.75
C THR A 398 20.89 -4.72 15.24
N ILE A 399 20.25 -5.64 15.96
CA ILE A 399 20.22 -5.63 17.43
C ILE A 399 20.79 -6.96 17.92
N ARG A 400 21.96 -6.92 18.55
CA ARG A 400 22.68 -8.10 19.03
C ARG A 400 23.24 -7.86 20.42
N PHE A 401 23.11 -8.87 21.29
CA PHE A 401 23.55 -8.79 22.70
C PHE A 401 23.03 -7.52 23.39
N ALA A 402 21.73 -7.23 23.26
CA ALA A 402 21.07 -6.14 23.96
C ALA A 402 20.31 -6.66 25.20
N ASP A 403 20.26 -5.86 26.25
CA ASP A 403 19.43 -6.07 27.43
C ASP A 403 18.40 -4.93 27.49
N VAL A 404 17.15 -5.23 27.10
CA VAL A 404 16.07 -4.25 26.96
C VAL A 404 15.04 -4.49 28.06
N ARG A 405 14.84 -3.48 28.92
CA ARG A 405 13.96 -3.56 30.09
C ARG A 405 13.01 -2.36 30.14
N TYR A 406 11.82 -2.57 30.69
CA TYR A 406 10.87 -1.50 31.05
C TYR A 406 10.35 -0.62 29.89
N ALA A 407 10.58 -1.01 28.63
CA ALA A 407 9.94 -0.38 27.47
C ALA A 407 8.42 -0.65 27.45
N ASP A 408 7.67 0.14 26.70
CA ASP A 408 6.30 -0.20 26.29
C ASP A 408 6.35 -1.40 25.32
N THR A 409 7.10 -1.25 24.22
CA THR A 409 7.46 -2.34 23.30
C THR A 409 8.98 -2.37 23.12
N GLY A 410 9.64 -3.43 23.58
CA GLY A 410 11.11 -3.49 23.63
C GLY A 410 11.79 -3.34 22.27
N ILE A 411 11.41 -4.19 21.32
CA ILE A 411 11.87 -4.14 19.93
C ILE A 411 10.65 -4.33 19.04
N GLU A 412 10.40 -3.37 18.17
CA GLU A 412 9.33 -3.41 17.18
C GLU A 412 9.95 -3.37 15.78
N VAL A 413 9.48 -4.25 14.89
CA VAL A 413 9.93 -4.33 13.51
C VAL A 413 8.72 -4.30 12.60
N ARG A 414 8.66 -3.34 11.68
CA ARG A 414 7.52 -3.15 10.76
C ARG A 414 7.97 -3.32 9.32
N GLY A 415 7.28 -4.16 8.56
CA GLY A 415 7.49 -4.26 7.11
C GLY A 415 8.87 -4.77 6.67
N MET A 416 9.55 -5.52 7.53
CA MET A 416 10.92 -6.01 7.28
C MET A 416 11.00 -7.54 7.35
N PRO A 417 11.89 -8.19 6.57
CA PRO A 417 12.71 -7.61 5.51
C PRO A 417 11.85 -6.99 4.41
N LEU A 418 12.34 -5.90 3.84
CA LEU A 418 11.68 -5.21 2.75
C LEU A 418 11.45 -6.22 1.63
N HIS A 419 10.30 -6.10 0.97
CA HIS A 419 9.89 -6.98 -0.12
C HIS A 419 9.61 -8.45 0.26
N SER A 420 9.51 -8.77 1.55
CA SER A 420 9.09 -10.08 2.00
C SER A 420 7.67 -10.39 1.52
N PRO A 421 7.42 -11.53 0.84
CA PRO A 421 6.08 -11.93 0.42
C PRO A 421 5.15 -12.23 1.60
N LEU A 422 5.70 -12.49 2.80
CA LEU A 422 4.92 -12.81 4.00
C LEU A 422 4.76 -11.62 4.95
N GLY A 423 5.76 -10.74 5.01
CA GLY A 423 5.79 -9.63 5.96
C GLY A 423 5.13 -8.35 5.45
N GLY A 424 4.97 -8.21 4.13
CA GLY A 424 4.61 -6.94 3.52
C GLY A 424 5.70 -5.88 3.71
N GLU A 425 5.49 -4.71 3.10
CA GLU A 425 6.32 -3.52 3.30
C GLU A 425 5.80 -2.67 4.45
N ALA A 426 4.54 -2.83 4.84
CA ALA A 426 3.95 -2.26 6.04
C ALA A 426 3.27 -3.36 6.86
N THR A 427 3.04 -3.09 8.14
CA THR A 427 2.20 -3.93 8.99
C THR A 427 1.11 -3.08 9.61
N GLU A 428 -0.06 -3.66 9.82
CA GLU A 428 -1.16 -3.04 10.55
C GLU A 428 -0.67 -2.57 11.92
N ILE A 429 -0.77 -1.28 12.18
CA ILE A 429 -0.33 -0.68 13.44
C ILE A 429 -1.44 -0.77 14.49
N SER A 430 -1.05 -0.89 15.76
CA SER A 430 -2.00 -0.87 16.88
C SER A 430 -2.77 0.45 16.91
N GLY A 431 -4.07 0.41 16.58
CA GLY A 431 -4.93 1.58 16.49
C GLY A 431 -6.32 1.21 16.00
N ASN A 432 -7.27 2.15 16.03
CA ASN A 432 -8.55 1.95 15.35
C ASN A 432 -8.42 2.47 13.91
N ASN A 433 -8.45 1.55 12.96
CA ASN A 433 -8.50 1.78 11.51
C ASN A 433 -9.86 1.33 10.93
N ASP A 434 -10.90 1.16 11.76
CA ASP A 434 -12.24 0.64 11.40
C ASP A 434 -13.08 1.57 10.50
N SER A 435 -12.52 2.71 10.11
CA SER A 435 -13.24 3.73 9.36
C SER A 435 -12.37 4.45 8.34
N PRO A 436 -12.95 4.95 7.23
CA PRO A 436 -12.18 5.61 6.18
C PRO A 436 -11.33 6.78 6.69
N GLY A 437 -11.81 7.53 7.69
CA GLY A 437 -11.11 8.70 8.24
C GLY A 437 -10.02 8.37 9.26
N ALA A 438 -9.94 7.12 9.72
CA ALA A 438 -8.91 6.62 10.63
C ALA A 438 -8.00 5.58 9.95
N GLY A 439 -8.12 5.41 8.63
CA GLY A 439 -7.34 4.42 7.90
C GLY A 439 -5.84 4.68 8.00
N GLN A 440 -5.07 3.59 8.06
CA GLN A 440 -3.61 3.65 8.15
C GLN A 440 -3.02 4.14 6.83
N ASP A 441 -2.21 5.19 6.87
CA ASP A 441 -1.51 5.73 5.71
C ASP A 441 -0.33 4.84 5.30
N LEU A 442 -0.34 4.37 4.05
CA LEU A 442 0.72 3.57 3.42
C LEU A 442 1.66 4.42 2.57
N GLY A 443 1.34 5.70 2.34
CA GLY A 443 2.10 6.60 1.49
C GLY A 443 1.74 6.52 0.01
N ASN A 444 2.67 6.98 -0.83
CA ASN A 444 2.46 7.12 -2.28
C ASN A 444 2.95 5.88 -3.03
N LEU A 445 2.05 5.22 -3.77
CA LEU A 445 2.33 4.05 -4.59
C LEU A 445 3.45 4.30 -5.61
N LEU A 446 3.48 5.50 -6.21
CA LEU A 446 4.46 5.84 -7.23
C LEU A 446 5.83 6.27 -6.68
N SER A 447 5.95 6.42 -5.36
CA SER A 447 7.23 6.66 -4.69
C SER A 447 7.86 5.36 -4.16
N ALA A 448 7.15 4.23 -4.24
CA ALA A 448 7.70 2.92 -3.91
C ALA A 448 8.64 2.46 -5.04
N ASP A 449 9.77 1.87 -4.68
CA ASP A 449 10.80 1.38 -5.60
C ASP A 449 10.25 0.37 -6.63
N ARG A 450 9.37 -0.54 -6.21
CA ARG A 450 8.70 -1.51 -7.10
C ARG A 450 7.31 -1.08 -7.57
N ALA A 451 6.87 0.13 -7.23
CA ALA A 451 5.50 0.59 -7.40
C ALA A 451 4.46 -0.40 -6.82
N THR A 452 4.80 -0.98 -5.67
CA THR A 452 3.96 -1.90 -4.89
C THR A 452 3.88 -1.37 -3.46
N LEU A 453 2.75 -1.60 -2.78
CA LEU A 453 2.58 -1.36 -1.35
C LEU A 453 2.05 -2.66 -0.74
N GLY A 454 2.91 -3.44 -0.10
CA GLY A 454 2.52 -4.67 0.59
C GLY A 454 2.14 -4.41 2.04
N VAL A 455 1.03 -4.98 2.54
CA VAL A 455 0.61 -4.79 3.93
C VAL A 455 0.28 -6.12 4.59
N ALA A 456 0.87 -6.39 5.74
CA ALA A 456 0.48 -7.50 6.61
C ALA A 456 -0.50 -7.00 7.68
N GLY A 457 -1.71 -7.57 7.72
CA GLY A 457 -2.74 -7.25 8.71
C GLY A 457 -3.39 -8.49 9.31
N GLN A 458 -4.27 -8.28 10.28
CA GLN A 458 -5.03 -9.29 10.99
C GLN A 458 -6.50 -8.85 11.14
N SER A 459 -7.43 -9.79 11.00
CA SER A 459 -8.83 -9.53 11.34
C SER A 459 -9.13 -10.06 12.74
N SER A 460 -9.44 -9.16 13.67
CA SER A 460 -9.78 -9.44 15.07
C SER A 460 -11.18 -10.05 15.27
N GLY A 461 -12.05 -9.98 14.25
CA GLY A 461 -13.36 -10.62 14.26
C GLY A 461 -14.24 -10.29 13.04
N SER A 462 -15.44 -10.87 12.97
CA SER A 462 -16.36 -10.69 11.82
C SER A 462 -16.94 -9.28 11.65
N GLY A 463 -16.67 -8.37 12.59
CA GLY A 463 -17.06 -6.96 12.53
C GLY A 463 -15.92 -6.03 12.18
N ASP A 464 -14.71 -6.56 12.05
CA ASP A 464 -13.48 -5.82 11.83
C ASP A 464 -13.36 -5.39 10.36
N ILE A 465 -12.94 -4.15 10.15
CA ILE A 465 -12.76 -3.55 8.83
C ILE A 465 -11.48 -2.72 8.82
N ASP A 466 -10.42 -3.22 8.22
CA ASP A 466 -9.16 -2.49 8.14
C ASP A 466 -9.18 -1.51 6.97
N PHE A 467 -9.15 -0.20 7.25
CA PHE A 467 -8.92 0.81 6.22
C PHE A 467 -7.43 1.14 6.09
N TYR A 468 -6.94 1.13 4.86
CA TYR A 468 -5.61 1.58 4.46
C TYR A 468 -5.74 2.71 3.44
N GLN A 469 -4.98 3.78 3.60
CA GLN A 469 -4.95 4.94 2.71
C GLN A 469 -3.66 4.93 1.90
N PHE A 470 -3.74 5.30 0.63
CA PHE A 470 -2.57 5.47 -0.22
C PHE A 470 -2.81 6.53 -1.29
N ASP A 471 -1.72 7.13 -1.76
CA ASP A 471 -1.73 8.12 -2.81
C ASP A 471 -1.26 7.54 -4.15
N VAL A 472 -1.81 8.07 -5.24
CA VAL A 472 -1.31 7.90 -6.61
C VAL A 472 -0.92 9.27 -7.12
N LEU A 473 0.31 9.69 -6.81
CA LEU A 473 0.81 11.02 -7.15
C LEU A 473 2.17 10.91 -7.83
N PHE A 474 2.35 11.64 -8.94
CA PHE A 474 3.67 11.75 -9.55
C PHE A 474 4.48 12.78 -8.78
N ASP A 475 5.50 12.30 -8.06
CA ASP A 475 6.46 13.16 -7.37
C ASP A 475 7.66 13.48 -8.27
N SER A 476 8.33 14.60 -8.03
CA SER A 476 9.61 14.99 -8.65
C SER A 476 9.62 15.06 -10.20
N ILE A 477 8.45 15.19 -10.84
CA ILE A 477 8.34 15.37 -12.30
C ILE A 477 8.35 16.85 -12.72
N GLN A 478 8.92 17.13 -13.90
CA GLN A 478 9.07 18.48 -14.46
C GLN A 478 7.74 19.12 -14.93
N GLN A 479 6.67 18.32 -15.06
CA GLN A 479 5.31 18.77 -15.35
C GLN A 479 4.47 18.53 -14.09
N GLY A 480 3.51 19.41 -13.76
CA GLY A 480 2.82 19.39 -12.45
C GLY A 480 2.08 18.09 -12.08
N PRO A 481 1.43 18.02 -10.90
CA PRO A 481 0.95 16.79 -10.25
C PRO A 481 -0.13 15.99 -11.00
N ASN A 482 -0.63 16.49 -12.13
CA ASN A 482 -1.65 15.84 -12.94
C ASN A 482 -0.97 14.92 -13.99
N GLY A 483 -0.54 13.74 -13.55
CA GLY A 483 -0.05 12.70 -14.45
C GLY A 483 -1.16 11.82 -15.05
N PRO A 484 -0.81 10.94 -16.02
CA PRO A 484 -1.74 9.97 -16.58
C PRO A 484 -2.24 8.96 -15.53
N PRO A 485 -3.40 8.32 -15.73
CA PRO A 485 -3.85 7.26 -14.83
C PRO A 485 -2.86 6.09 -14.80
N VAL A 486 -2.73 5.47 -13.65
CA VAL A 486 -1.82 4.35 -13.39
C VAL A 486 -2.62 3.05 -13.37
N SER A 487 -2.08 2.00 -13.98
CA SER A 487 -2.65 0.65 -13.87
C SER A 487 -2.25 0.05 -12.52
N THR A 488 -3.22 -0.22 -11.66
CA THR A 488 -3.01 -0.81 -10.33
C THR A 488 -3.75 -2.15 -10.22
N VAL A 489 -3.15 -3.10 -9.52
CA VAL A 489 -3.74 -4.40 -9.17
C VAL A 489 -3.87 -4.45 -7.64
N PHE A 490 -4.96 -5.02 -7.14
CA PHE A 490 -5.14 -5.28 -5.71
C PHE A 490 -5.28 -6.77 -5.51
N ASP A 491 -4.57 -7.29 -4.52
CA ASP A 491 -4.54 -8.70 -4.20
C ASP A 491 -4.56 -8.91 -2.69
N ILE A 492 -5.10 -10.04 -2.26
CA ILE A 492 -5.09 -10.50 -0.89
C ILE A 492 -4.51 -11.90 -0.89
N ASP A 493 -3.31 -12.01 -0.37
CA ASP A 493 -2.61 -13.29 -0.30
C ASP A 493 -2.81 -13.98 1.06
N TYR A 494 -2.64 -15.29 1.04
CA TYR A 494 -2.55 -16.15 2.22
C TYR A 494 -3.77 -16.11 3.14
N ALA A 495 -4.98 -15.84 2.66
CA ALA A 495 -6.19 -15.96 3.49
C ALA A 495 -6.88 -17.33 3.29
N ASP A 496 -7.45 -17.61 2.13
CA ASP A 496 -8.15 -18.86 1.82
C ASP A 496 -7.19 -20.06 1.78
N GLY A 497 -7.69 -21.25 2.14
CA GLY A 497 -6.90 -22.49 2.20
C GLY A 497 -5.94 -22.59 3.39
N PHE A 498 -5.79 -21.52 4.19
CA PHE A 498 -4.92 -21.48 5.39
C PHE A 498 -5.70 -21.38 6.72
N GLY A 499 -7.03 -21.50 6.69
CA GLY A 499 -7.88 -21.46 7.88
C GLY A 499 -8.15 -20.04 8.42
N ARG A 500 -7.97 -19.02 7.59
CA ARG A 500 -8.27 -17.60 7.86
C ARG A 500 -9.64 -17.24 7.26
N PRO A 501 -10.25 -16.09 7.62
CA PRO A 501 -11.58 -15.74 7.15
C PRO A 501 -11.63 -15.45 5.65
N ASP A 502 -12.81 -15.64 5.04
CA ASP A 502 -13.10 -15.13 3.70
C ASP A 502 -13.15 -13.60 3.75
N LEU A 503 -12.38 -12.95 2.87
CA LEU A 503 -12.21 -11.50 2.85
C LEU A 503 -12.93 -10.87 1.65
N ILE A 504 -13.09 -9.55 1.71
CA ILE A 504 -13.60 -8.70 0.65
C ILE A 504 -12.70 -7.47 0.62
N LEU A 505 -12.29 -7.06 -0.58
CA LEU A 505 -11.52 -5.87 -0.83
C LEU A 505 -12.42 -4.79 -1.46
N SER A 506 -12.44 -3.60 -0.87
CA SER A 506 -13.24 -2.46 -1.36
C SER A 506 -12.39 -1.21 -1.47
N VAL A 507 -12.31 -0.61 -2.66
CA VAL A 507 -11.50 0.60 -2.91
C VAL A 507 -12.42 1.81 -3.05
N PHE A 508 -12.11 2.88 -2.33
CA PHE A 508 -12.82 4.15 -2.34
C PHE A 508 -11.92 5.27 -2.85
N ASP A 509 -12.50 6.23 -3.58
CA ASP A 509 -11.81 7.47 -3.95
C ASP A 509 -11.72 8.44 -2.76
N GLY A 510 -10.92 9.51 -2.89
CA GLY A 510 -10.73 10.52 -1.83
C GLY A 510 -11.99 11.25 -1.36
N ASN A 511 -13.14 11.07 -2.03
CA ASN A 511 -14.45 11.55 -1.55
C ASN A 511 -15.25 10.48 -0.79
N GLY A 512 -14.66 9.31 -0.53
CA GLY A 512 -15.29 8.18 0.15
C GLY A 512 -16.28 7.41 -0.74
N ARG A 513 -16.21 7.54 -2.07
CA ARG A 513 -17.08 6.80 -3.00
C ARG A 513 -16.42 5.49 -3.38
N LEU A 514 -17.17 4.37 -3.25
CA LEU A 514 -16.73 3.06 -3.71
C LEU A 514 -16.49 3.09 -5.23
N VAL A 515 -15.27 2.76 -5.66
CA VAL A 515 -14.85 2.75 -7.06
C VAL A 515 -14.51 1.35 -7.57
N LEU A 516 -13.97 0.47 -6.71
CA LEU A 516 -13.65 -0.92 -7.06
C LEU A 516 -14.04 -1.84 -5.90
N MET A 517 -14.36 -3.10 -6.20
CA MET A 517 -14.64 -4.13 -5.21
C MET A 517 -14.22 -5.49 -5.76
N GLY A 518 -13.61 -6.32 -4.93
CA GLY A 518 -13.19 -7.69 -5.23
C GLY A 518 -13.55 -8.64 -4.09
N ASN A 519 -13.82 -9.90 -4.42
CA ASN A 519 -14.23 -10.93 -3.46
C ASN A 519 -13.51 -12.26 -3.70
N ASP A 520 -13.79 -12.96 -4.79
CA ASP A 520 -13.32 -14.32 -5.02
C ASP A 520 -12.50 -14.30 -6.32
N SER A 521 -11.43 -15.08 -6.37
CA SER A 521 -10.53 -15.12 -7.52
C SER A 521 -10.12 -16.55 -7.88
N ASN A 522 -9.84 -16.79 -9.17
CA ASN A 522 -9.37 -18.08 -9.66
C ASN A 522 -8.23 -17.86 -10.65
N ILE A 523 -7.16 -17.25 -10.17
CA ILE A 523 -5.99 -16.89 -10.96
C ILE A 523 -4.98 -18.04 -10.90
N ALA A 524 -4.76 -18.74 -12.02
CA ALA A 524 -3.95 -19.96 -12.04
C ALA A 524 -2.47 -19.77 -11.64
N ASP A 525 -1.94 -18.56 -11.82
CA ASP A 525 -0.58 -18.20 -11.42
C ASP A 525 -0.47 -17.96 -9.91
N ASP A 526 -1.58 -17.69 -9.23
CA ASP A 526 -1.66 -17.41 -7.80
C ASP A 526 -2.18 -18.61 -6.96
N GLN A 527 -2.89 -19.54 -7.60
CA GLN A 527 -3.28 -20.82 -6.96
C GLN A 527 -2.12 -21.81 -6.86
N GLY A 528 -2.13 -22.70 -5.88
CA GLY A 528 -1.14 -23.78 -5.77
C GLY A 528 -0.97 -24.64 -7.05
N GLY A 529 0.24 -25.17 -7.27
CA GLY A 529 0.57 -25.91 -8.50
C GLY A 529 -0.32 -27.15 -8.74
N PRO A 530 -0.46 -27.62 -10.01
CA PRO A 530 -1.33 -28.75 -10.32
C PRO A 530 -1.01 -30.00 -9.50
N ASN A 531 -2.01 -30.53 -8.78
CA ASN A 531 -1.90 -31.67 -7.85
C ASN A 531 -1.02 -31.44 -6.61
N LEU A 532 -0.70 -30.19 -6.26
CA LEU A 532 0.09 -29.84 -5.07
C LEU A 532 -0.75 -29.28 -3.92
N GLY A 533 -2.08 -29.18 -4.09
CA GLY A 533 -2.97 -28.61 -3.07
C GLY A 533 -2.67 -27.12 -2.89
N THR A 534 -2.47 -26.69 -1.64
CA THR A 534 -2.11 -25.30 -1.30
C THR A 534 -0.64 -24.94 -1.59
N ASP A 535 0.19 -25.92 -1.99
CA ASP A 535 1.59 -25.72 -2.40
C ASP A 535 2.43 -24.77 -1.53
N SER A 536 2.33 -24.90 -0.20
CA SER A 536 2.94 -23.96 0.78
C SER A 536 4.47 -23.85 0.78
N LYS A 537 5.15 -24.52 -0.15
CA LYS A 537 6.59 -24.40 -0.39
C LYS A 537 6.92 -23.37 -1.47
N ASP A 538 5.96 -23.06 -2.34
CA ASP A 538 6.09 -22.04 -3.37
C ASP A 538 5.58 -20.71 -2.82
N LEU A 539 6.51 -19.87 -2.34
CA LEU A 539 6.19 -18.53 -1.84
C LEU A 539 6.00 -17.50 -2.96
N SER A 540 6.09 -17.91 -4.24
CA SER A 540 5.77 -17.02 -5.36
C SER A 540 4.27 -16.95 -5.66
N ARG A 541 3.46 -17.73 -4.93
CA ARG A 541 2.00 -17.79 -5.02
C ARG A 541 1.40 -17.41 -3.67
N GLY A 542 0.27 -16.71 -3.71
CA GLY A 542 -0.39 -16.14 -2.53
C GLY A 542 -1.62 -16.94 -2.09
N SER A 543 -2.37 -17.53 -3.01
CA SER A 543 -3.68 -18.10 -2.70
C SER A 543 -3.68 -19.62 -2.49
N GLY A 544 -4.24 -20.04 -1.35
CA GLY A 544 -4.46 -21.46 -1.02
C GLY A 544 -5.77 -22.04 -1.58
N GLY A 545 -6.68 -21.16 -2.02
CA GLY A 545 -7.98 -21.51 -2.60
C GLY A 545 -8.60 -20.34 -3.38
N LEU A 546 -9.88 -20.46 -3.75
CA LEU A 546 -10.52 -19.55 -4.70
C LEU A 546 -11.19 -18.32 -4.08
N LEU A 547 -11.15 -18.20 -2.75
CA LEU A 547 -11.90 -17.18 -2.01
C LEU A 547 -11.05 -15.97 -1.62
N ASP A 548 -9.83 -15.89 -2.11
CA ASP A 548 -8.93 -14.75 -1.93
C ASP A 548 -9.31 -13.61 -2.91
N PRO A 549 -9.58 -12.38 -2.40
CA PRO A 549 -9.94 -11.23 -3.22
C PRO A 549 -8.85 -10.76 -4.18
N TYR A 550 -9.20 -10.70 -5.46
CA TYR A 550 -8.35 -10.10 -6.49
C TYR A 550 -9.12 -9.06 -7.30
N ILE A 551 -8.53 -7.88 -7.47
CA ILE A 551 -8.95 -6.87 -8.44
C ILE A 551 -7.85 -6.73 -9.48
N GLY A 552 -8.12 -7.24 -10.68
CA GLY A 552 -7.21 -7.12 -11.81
C GLY A 552 -6.97 -5.65 -12.21
N SER A 553 -6.07 -5.45 -13.18
CA SER A 553 -5.62 -4.11 -13.60
C SER A 553 -6.77 -3.10 -13.71
N ALA A 554 -6.74 -2.08 -12.86
CA ALA A 554 -7.69 -0.99 -12.86
C ALA A 554 -6.93 0.32 -13.04
N LEU A 555 -7.46 1.21 -13.89
CA LEU A 555 -6.85 2.51 -14.12
C LEU A 555 -7.26 3.48 -13.01
N LEU A 556 -6.32 3.88 -12.17
CA LEU A 556 -6.51 4.89 -11.13
C LEU A 556 -5.97 6.24 -11.60
N PRO A 557 -6.83 7.26 -11.73
CA PRO A 557 -6.38 8.64 -11.85
C PRO A 557 -5.48 9.08 -10.69
N THR A 558 -4.77 10.19 -10.87
CA THR A 558 -4.02 10.80 -9.77
C THR A 558 -4.96 11.27 -8.66
N GLY A 559 -4.64 10.93 -7.42
CA GLY A 559 -5.47 11.24 -6.25
C GLY A 559 -5.20 10.32 -5.06
N SER A 560 -5.92 10.55 -3.98
CA SER A 560 -5.89 9.74 -2.76
C SER A 560 -6.99 8.69 -2.78
N TYR A 561 -6.68 7.50 -2.30
CA TYR A 561 -7.57 6.34 -2.27
C TYR A 561 -7.52 5.68 -0.89
N SER A 562 -8.61 4.98 -0.54
CA SER A 562 -8.62 4.10 0.63
C SER A 562 -9.10 2.71 0.26
N VAL A 563 -8.37 1.68 0.67
CA VAL A 563 -8.75 0.28 0.55
C VAL A 563 -9.29 -0.20 1.90
N ALA A 564 -10.46 -0.84 1.90
CA ALA A 564 -10.99 -1.55 3.04
C ALA A 564 -10.82 -3.04 2.83
N VAL A 565 -10.17 -3.71 3.78
CA VAL A 565 -10.13 -5.16 3.89
C VAL A 565 -11.10 -5.55 4.99
N SER A 566 -12.04 -6.43 4.68
CA SER A 566 -13.12 -6.79 5.59
C SER A 566 -13.52 -8.23 5.42
N THR A 567 -14.10 -8.84 6.44
CA THR A 567 -14.67 -10.19 6.28
C THR A 567 -15.88 -10.16 5.35
N ALA A 568 -16.21 -11.29 4.73
CA ALA A 568 -17.39 -11.41 3.85
C ALA A 568 -18.75 -11.08 4.54
N ALA A 569 -18.75 -10.95 5.88
CA ALA A 569 -19.91 -10.49 6.65
C ALA A 569 -20.11 -8.96 6.60
N GLN A 570 -19.08 -8.18 6.27
CA GLN A 570 -19.10 -6.72 6.24
C GLN A 570 -19.00 -6.19 4.80
N ILE A 571 -20.15 -6.04 4.15
CA ILE A 571 -20.22 -5.51 2.79
C ILE A 571 -20.56 -4.01 2.80
N PRO A 572 -19.87 -3.17 1.99
CA PRO A 572 -20.16 -1.75 1.88
C PRO A 572 -21.64 -1.46 1.62
N ALA A 573 -22.19 -0.43 2.29
CA ALA A 573 -23.60 -0.05 2.16
C ALA A 573 -24.04 0.23 0.71
N GLN A 574 -23.09 0.59 -0.16
CA GLN A 574 -23.28 0.81 -1.59
C GLN A 574 -23.57 -0.50 -2.35
N ALA A 575 -23.08 -1.65 -1.88
CA ALA A 575 -23.20 -2.95 -2.52
C ALA A 575 -24.23 -3.89 -1.86
N GLN A 576 -24.84 -3.48 -0.73
CA GLN A 576 -25.79 -4.30 0.03
C GLN A 576 -27.08 -4.69 -0.70
N GLN A 577 -27.36 -4.15 -1.89
CA GLN A 577 -28.55 -4.49 -2.68
C GLN A 577 -28.66 -5.98 -3.07
N TYR A 578 -27.53 -6.70 -3.08
CA TYR A 578 -27.51 -8.11 -3.41
C TYR A 578 -27.82 -9.02 -2.21
N GLN A 579 -27.91 -8.45 -1.00
CA GLN A 579 -28.10 -9.20 0.24
C GLN A 579 -29.30 -8.72 1.07
N LEU A 580 -29.63 -7.43 0.99
CA LEU A 580 -30.71 -6.82 1.77
C LEU A 580 -31.93 -6.53 0.89
N HIS A 581 -33.11 -6.76 1.45
CA HIS A 581 -34.37 -6.47 0.78
C HIS A 581 -34.62 -4.97 0.56
N ASN A 582 -34.11 -4.10 1.44
CA ASN A 582 -34.25 -2.65 1.35
C ASN A 582 -32.87 -1.96 1.53
N PRO A 583 -32.01 -2.00 0.51
CA PRO A 583 -30.66 -1.44 0.60
C PRO A 583 -30.69 0.09 0.52
N ALA A 584 -29.68 0.74 1.09
CA ALA A 584 -29.53 2.20 1.04
C ALA A 584 -29.39 2.71 -0.40
N ASN A 585 -28.77 1.92 -1.28
CA ASN A 585 -28.53 2.26 -2.68
C ASN A 585 -29.07 1.16 -3.60
N THR A 586 -30.23 1.39 -4.23
CA THR A 586 -30.88 0.44 -5.16
C THR A 586 -30.43 0.61 -6.62
N SER A 587 -29.71 1.70 -6.93
CA SER A 587 -29.32 2.08 -8.30
C SER A 587 -27.87 1.76 -8.65
N VAL A 588 -27.03 1.35 -7.67
CA VAL A 588 -25.64 0.98 -7.93
C VAL A 588 -25.60 -0.31 -8.75
N ARG A 589 -24.65 -0.49 -9.65
CA ARG A 589 -24.45 -1.74 -10.39
C ARG A 589 -22.95 -2.02 -10.45
N LEU A 590 -22.56 -3.26 -10.20
CA LEU A 590 -21.19 -3.71 -10.44
C LEU A 590 -21.00 -3.93 -11.94
N GLU A 591 -19.89 -3.47 -12.46
CA GLU A 591 -19.44 -3.77 -13.82
C GLU A 591 -18.01 -4.32 -13.79
N PRO A 592 -17.60 -5.11 -14.79
CA PRO A 592 -16.22 -5.57 -14.88
C PRO A 592 -15.23 -4.40 -14.98
N VAL A 593 -14.03 -4.57 -14.41
CA VAL A 593 -12.95 -3.57 -14.45
C VAL A 593 -12.62 -3.11 -15.87
N THR A 594 -12.05 -1.92 -16.02
CA THR A 594 -11.81 -1.32 -17.35
C THR A 594 -10.78 -2.04 -18.21
N SER A 595 -9.97 -2.95 -17.63
CA SER A 595 -8.94 -3.70 -18.34
C SER A 595 -9.44 -4.94 -19.07
N VAL A 596 -10.67 -5.39 -18.85
CA VAL A 596 -11.22 -6.52 -19.62
C VAL A 596 -11.71 -6.05 -20.99
N GLU A 597 -11.33 -6.80 -22.02
CA GLU A 597 -11.86 -6.66 -23.36
C GLU A 597 -13.34 -7.05 -23.36
N ARG A 598 -14.22 -6.05 -23.50
CA ARG A 598 -15.66 -6.27 -23.62
C ARG A 598 -15.98 -6.64 -25.07
N LEU A 599 -16.68 -7.75 -25.29
CA LEU A 599 -17.15 -8.15 -26.62
C LEU A 599 -18.38 -7.35 -27.08
N ALA A 600 -19.20 -6.89 -26.12
CA ALA A 600 -20.39 -6.08 -26.32
C ALA A 600 -20.68 -5.28 -25.04
N GLU A 601 -21.35 -4.14 -25.19
CA GLU A 601 -21.88 -3.36 -24.05
C GLU A 601 -23.31 -2.94 -24.34
N ASP A 602 -24.22 -3.20 -23.39
CA ASP A 602 -25.60 -2.76 -23.45
C ASP A 602 -26.05 -2.22 -22.08
N ARG A 603 -26.77 -1.09 -22.08
CA ARG A 603 -27.33 -0.47 -20.89
C ARG A 603 -28.80 -0.15 -21.13
N ILE A 604 -29.61 -0.24 -20.08
CA ILE A 604 -31.04 0.09 -20.17
C ILE A 604 -31.18 1.59 -20.55
N GLY A 605 -31.60 1.85 -21.78
CA GLY A 605 -31.88 3.21 -22.29
C GLY A 605 -30.64 4.03 -22.67
N SER A 606 -29.45 3.44 -22.74
CA SER A 606 -28.22 4.13 -23.18
C SER A 606 -27.18 3.16 -23.73
N SER A 607 -26.17 3.66 -24.44
CA SER A 607 -24.99 2.89 -24.84
C SER A 607 -23.72 3.63 -24.46
N GLY A 608 -22.65 2.89 -24.15
CA GLY A 608 -21.36 3.43 -23.71
C GLY A 608 -21.34 3.93 -22.26
N GLY A 609 -20.23 4.58 -21.87
CA GLY A 609 -20.00 5.09 -20.51
C GLY A 609 -19.27 4.13 -19.58
N SER A 610 -18.66 3.08 -20.11
CA SER A 610 -17.85 2.06 -19.42
C SER A 610 -16.43 2.50 -19.05
N GLY A 611 -16.03 3.70 -19.45
CA GLY A 611 -14.68 4.21 -19.18
C GLY A 611 -13.55 3.46 -19.92
N VAL A 612 -13.87 2.51 -20.80
CA VAL A 612 -12.88 1.81 -21.65
C VAL A 612 -12.36 2.78 -22.71
N PHE A 613 -11.04 3.04 -22.70
CA PHE A 613 -10.38 3.93 -23.67
C PHE A 613 -10.46 3.36 -25.09
N GLY A 614 -10.90 4.17 -26.06
CA GLY A 614 -11.03 3.76 -27.48
C GLY A 614 -12.43 3.36 -27.93
N ALA A 615 -13.45 3.63 -27.11
CA ALA A 615 -14.85 3.28 -27.38
C ALA A 615 -15.51 4.12 -28.50
N ASP A 616 -15.22 3.77 -29.75
CA ASP A 616 -16.06 4.13 -30.90
C ASP A 616 -16.90 2.95 -31.43
N ALA A 617 -16.76 1.71 -30.92
CA ALA A 617 -17.60 0.59 -31.37
C ALA A 617 -17.52 -0.67 -30.49
N LEU A 618 -18.05 -0.65 -29.26
CA LEU A 618 -18.52 -1.92 -28.69
C LEU A 618 -19.92 -2.19 -29.25
N PRO A 619 -20.14 -3.31 -29.96
CA PRO A 619 -21.45 -3.63 -30.49
C PRO A 619 -22.46 -3.78 -29.34
N LEU A 620 -23.65 -3.21 -29.54
CA LEU A 620 -24.80 -3.45 -28.67
C LEU A 620 -25.19 -4.93 -28.80
N LEU A 621 -25.38 -5.61 -27.67
CA LEU A 621 -25.92 -6.97 -27.69
C LEU A 621 -27.39 -6.97 -28.16
N PHE A 622 -28.13 -5.91 -27.82
CA PHE A 622 -29.51 -5.67 -28.22
C PHE A 622 -29.67 -4.24 -28.73
N ASP A 623 -30.39 -4.05 -29.86
CA ASP A 623 -30.63 -2.72 -30.41
C ASP A 623 -31.33 -1.79 -29.38
N ALA A 624 -30.87 -0.55 -29.29
CA ALA A 624 -31.41 0.43 -28.37
C ALA A 624 -32.94 0.64 -28.61
N PRO A 625 -33.77 0.66 -27.55
CA PRO A 625 -35.19 0.95 -27.67
C PRO A 625 -35.41 2.30 -28.36
N GLY A 626 -36.00 2.31 -29.55
CA GLY A 626 -36.26 3.53 -30.33
C GLY A 626 -35.35 3.75 -31.54
N SER A 627 -34.46 2.82 -31.87
CA SER A 627 -33.78 2.83 -33.17
C SER A 627 -34.80 2.76 -34.31
N THR A 628 -34.74 3.70 -35.24
CA THR A 628 -35.64 3.76 -36.42
C THR A 628 -35.33 2.66 -37.45
N THR A 629 -34.23 1.94 -37.27
CA THR A 629 -33.96 0.68 -37.96
C THR A 629 -34.46 -0.44 -37.06
N SER A 630 -35.56 -1.10 -37.47
CA SER A 630 -36.24 -2.22 -36.80
C SER A 630 -35.54 -2.75 -35.54
N PRO A 631 -36.08 -2.54 -34.33
CA PRO A 631 -35.58 -3.26 -33.17
C PRO A 631 -35.81 -4.76 -33.44
N ALA A 632 -34.75 -5.51 -33.73
CA ALA A 632 -34.86 -6.95 -34.02
C ALA A 632 -35.45 -7.75 -32.84
N ASN A 633 -35.55 -7.12 -31.66
CA ASN A 633 -35.92 -7.72 -30.39
C ASN A 633 -37.12 -7.04 -29.69
N ALA A 634 -37.76 -6.04 -30.29
CA ALA A 634 -39.06 -5.58 -29.80
C ALA A 634 -40.16 -6.36 -30.54
N LEU A 635 -41.13 -6.90 -29.80
CA LEU A 635 -42.34 -7.41 -30.46
C LEU A 635 -43.06 -6.22 -31.09
N ASP A 636 -43.14 -6.20 -32.42
CA ASP A 636 -44.01 -5.29 -33.14
C ASP A 636 -45.45 -5.56 -32.72
N TRP A 637 -46.11 -4.54 -32.20
CA TRP A 637 -47.54 -4.58 -31.94
C TRP A 637 -48.26 -4.77 -33.28
N HIS A 638 -48.93 -5.89 -33.47
CA HIS A 638 -49.80 -6.08 -34.61
C HIS A 638 -51.25 -5.78 -34.22
N LEU A 639 -52.11 -5.65 -35.22
CA LEU A 639 -53.51 -5.29 -35.01
C LEU A 639 -54.26 -6.32 -34.13
N GLY A 640 -53.72 -7.53 -33.92
CA GLY A 640 -54.30 -8.55 -33.05
C GLY A 640 -53.95 -8.40 -31.56
N ASP A 641 -52.98 -7.53 -31.22
CA ASP A 641 -52.61 -7.21 -29.84
C ASP A 641 -53.50 -6.11 -29.24
N VAL A 642 -54.46 -5.59 -30.01
CA VAL A 642 -55.42 -4.57 -29.57
C VAL A 642 -56.86 -5.06 -29.76
N ALA A 643 -57.75 -4.69 -28.85
CA ALA A 643 -59.17 -5.02 -28.93
C ALA A 643 -59.95 -3.93 -29.69
N LEU A 644 -60.75 -4.31 -30.68
CA LEU A 644 -61.72 -3.41 -31.32
C LEU A 644 -63.10 -3.57 -30.66
N TYR A 645 -63.67 -2.45 -30.23
CA TYR A 645 -65.01 -2.37 -29.65
C TYR A 645 -65.99 -1.86 -30.70
N ILE A 646 -67.07 -2.60 -30.93
CA ILE A 646 -68.15 -2.22 -31.84
C ILE A 646 -69.47 -2.26 -31.09
N THR A 647 -70.29 -1.23 -31.23
CA THR A 647 -71.67 -1.23 -30.75
C THR A 647 -72.66 -1.53 -31.88
N SER A 648 -73.68 -2.32 -31.58
CA SER A 648 -74.85 -2.50 -32.45
C SER A 648 -76.12 -2.55 -31.59
N GLY A 649 -76.86 -1.45 -31.56
CA GLY A 649 -78.05 -1.30 -30.73
C GLY A 649 -77.70 -1.37 -29.24
N SER A 650 -78.14 -2.42 -28.55
CA SER A 650 -77.89 -2.64 -27.11
C SER A 650 -76.75 -3.63 -26.83
N THR A 651 -75.98 -4.00 -27.85
CA THR A 651 -74.92 -5.00 -27.74
C THR A 651 -73.56 -4.37 -28.00
N LEU A 652 -72.62 -4.59 -27.09
CA LEU A 652 -71.21 -4.28 -27.26
C LEU A 652 -70.47 -5.57 -27.65
N THR A 653 -69.80 -5.56 -28.80
CA THR A 653 -69.00 -6.68 -29.28
C THR A 653 -67.53 -6.27 -29.28
N VAL A 654 -66.69 -7.13 -28.71
CA VAL A 654 -65.23 -7.02 -28.73
C VAL A 654 -64.70 -8.01 -29.74
N LEU A 655 -63.86 -7.54 -30.66
CA LEU A 655 -63.27 -8.37 -31.69
C LEU A 655 -61.78 -8.10 -31.85
N ASP A 656 -61.07 -9.12 -32.31
CA ASP A 656 -59.71 -9.00 -32.79
C ASP A 656 -59.76 -8.33 -34.18
N PRO A 657 -59.21 -7.12 -34.35
CA PRO A 657 -59.30 -6.42 -35.61
C PRO A 657 -58.39 -6.98 -36.71
N PHE A 658 -57.43 -7.87 -36.38
CA PHE A 658 -56.61 -8.59 -37.36
C PHE A 658 -57.34 -9.81 -37.92
N THR A 659 -57.95 -10.62 -37.06
CA THR A 659 -58.61 -11.88 -37.48
C THR A 659 -60.11 -11.73 -37.73
N GLY A 660 -60.73 -10.66 -37.22
CA GLY A 660 -62.17 -10.48 -37.20
C GLY A 660 -62.89 -11.41 -36.21
N ALA A 661 -62.15 -12.19 -35.41
CA ALA A 661 -62.73 -13.10 -34.43
C ALA A 661 -63.38 -12.33 -33.28
N ILE A 662 -64.61 -12.73 -32.91
CA ILE A 662 -65.30 -12.17 -31.76
C ILE A 662 -64.65 -12.73 -30.49
N VAL A 663 -64.07 -11.84 -29.69
CA VAL A 663 -63.45 -12.14 -28.39
C VAL A 663 -64.52 -12.21 -27.30
N GLY A 664 -65.56 -11.37 -27.41
CA GLY A 664 -66.69 -11.38 -26.49
C GLY A 664 -67.86 -10.56 -27.01
N THR A 665 -69.07 -10.97 -26.65
CA THR A 665 -70.30 -10.23 -26.93
C THR A 665 -71.02 -9.98 -25.62
N PHE A 666 -71.24 -8.71 -25.31
CA PHE A 666 -71.91 -8.26 -24.10
C PHE A 666 -73.25 -7.66 -24.49
N THR A 667 -74.31 -8.46 -24.32
CA THR A 667 -75.68 -7.95 -24.44
C THR A 667 -76.07 -7.34 -23.11
N ASN A 668 -76.39 -6.04 -23.13
CA ASN A 668 -76.76 -5.33 -21.92
C ASN A 668 -78.08 -5.86 -21.36
N SER A 669 -78.03 -6.63 -20.27
CA SER A 669 -79.21 -7.13 -19.56
C SER A 669 -79.76 -6.15 -18.53
N ASN A 670 -79.03 -5.07 -18.21
CA ASN A 670 -79.30 -4.21 -17.06
C ASN A 670 -79.82 -2.80 -17.39
N THR A 671 -79.87 -2.38 -18.66
CA THR A 671 -80.47 -1.07 -19.03
C THR A 671 -81.83 -1.16 -19.72
N GLY A 672 -82.34 -2.38 -19.95
CA GLY A 672 -83.76 -2.71 -20.21
C GLY A 672 -84.47 -2.10 -21.41
N THR A 673 -83.97 -1.03 -22.04
CA THR A 673 -84.60 -0.34 -23.20
C THR A 673 -83.71 0.78 -23.78
N ARG A 674 -82.38 0.67 -23.66
CA ARG A 674 -81.44 1.72 -24.10
C ARG A 674 -80.44 1.16 -25.11
N ALA A 675 -80.35 1.77 -26.29
CA ALA A 675 -79.33 1.49 -27.28
C ALA A 675 -78.16 2.49 -27.17
N HIS A 676 -77.06 2.19 -27.86
CA HIS A 676 -75.83 2.96 -27.90
C HIS A 676 -75.54 3.29 -29.37
N SER A 677 -75.46 4.57 -29.70
CA SER A 677 -75.18 5.01 -31.08
C SER A 677 -73.68 4.99 -31.40
N ASP A 678 -72.86 5.57 -30.52
CA ASP A 678 -71.41 5.62 -30.69
C ASP A 678 -70.68 5.32 -29.37
N LEU A 679 -69.38 5.03 -29.45
CA LEU A 679 -68.51 4.71 -28.34
C LEU A 679 -67.27 5.61 -28.37
N ALA A 680 -66.85 6.08 -27.19
CA ALA A 680 -65.57 6.78 -27.07
C ALA A 680 -64.78 6.22 -25.88
N MET A 681 -63.53 5.87 -26.15
CA MET A 681 -62.59 5.45 -25.11
C MET A 681 -61.74 6.65 -24.67
N ARG A 682 -61.60 6.82 -23.35
CA ARG A 682 -60.75 7.85 -22.76
C ARG A 682 -59.34 7.30 -22.55
N GLN A 683 -58.35 8.19 -22.41
CA GLN A 683 -56.93 7.84 -22.23
C GLN A 683 -56.64 6.94 -21.02
N ASP A 684 -57.52 6.91 -20.01
CA ASP A 684 -57.43 6.01 -18.86
C ASP A 684 -58.00 4.60 -19.12
N GLY A 685 -58.37 4.31 -20.36
CA GLY A 685 -58.87 3.01 -20.79
C GLY A 685 -60.34 2.75 -20.45
N LYS A 686 -61.12 3.77 -20.06
CA LYS A 686 -62.56 3.63 -19.80
C LYS A 686 -63.38 3.94 -21.05
N LEU A 687 -64.42 3.15 -21.30
CA LEU A 687 -65.28 3.23 -22.49
C LEU A 687 -66.64 3.85 -22.15
N PHE A 688 -67.06 4.83 -22.93
CA PHE A 688 -68.26 5.64 -22.68
C PHE A 688 -69.20 5.71 -23.88
N SER A 689 -70.48 5.98 -23.62
CA SER A 689 -71.52 6.20 -24.64
C SER A 689 -72.66 7.07 -24.08
N PHE A 690 -73.55 7.53 -24.95
CA PHE A 690 -74.84 8.09 -24.56
C PHE A 690 -75.98 7.15 -24.92
N SER A 691 -76.96 7.06 -24.02
CA SER A 691 -78.09 6.17 -24.19
C SER A 691 -79.12 6.75 -25.16
N THR A 692 -79.67 5.88 -26.00
CA THR A 692 -80.81 6.20 -26.88
C THR A 692 -82.02 5.33 -26.50
N PRO A 693 -83.15 5.94 -26.06
CA PRO A 693 -84.31 5.18 -25.64
C PRO A 693 -84.95 4.44 -26.82
N VAL A 694 -85.14 3.13 -26.63
CA VAL A 694 -85.79 2.19 -27.56
C VAL A 694 -87.12 1.75 -26.95
N GLY A 695 -88.19 1.65 -27.74
CA GLY A 695 -89.46 1.07 -27.27
C GLY A 695 -90.26 1.88 -26.22
N VAL A 696 -89.80 3.08 -25.84
CA VAL A 696 -90.48 3.99 -24.90
C VAL A 696 -90.66 5.39 -25.51
N THR A 697 -91.63 6.15 -25.00
CA THR A 697 -91.81 7.56 -25.39
C THR A 697 -90.59 8.37 -24.95
N ARG A 698 -89.94 9.03 -25.91
CA ARG A 698 -88.72 9.81 -25.69
C ARG A 698 -89.05 11.11 -24.97
N ASN A 699 -88.21 11.48 -24.01
CA ASN A 699 -88.26 12.75 -23.31
C ASN A 699 -86.85 13.15 -22.85
N ASP A 700 -86.70 14.38 -22.37
CA ASP A 700 -85.39 14.92 -21.97
C ASP A 700 -84.71 14.02 -20.93
N GLY A 701 -85.46 13.47 -19.96
CA GLY A 701 -84.89 12.66 -18.88
C GLY A 701 -84.59 11.18 -19.18
N ASN A 702 -84.98 10.67 -20.35
CA ASN A 702 -84.69 9.27 -20.74
C ASN A 702 -83.82 9.13 -21.99
N SER A 703 -83.45 10.26 -22.60
CA SER A 703 -82.49 10.33 -23.70
C SER A 703 -81.19 10.96 -23.25
N GLY A 704 -80.08 10.64 -23.90
CA GLY A 704 -78.82 11.34 -23.60
C GLY A 704 -78.21 11.00 -22.24
N ASN A 705 -78.66 9.95 -21.55
CA ASN A 705 -77.98 9.54 -20.32
C ASN A 705 -76.56 9.03 -20.60
N PHE A 706 -75.59 9.53 -19.85
CA PHE A 706 -74.17 9.20 -20.00
C PHE A 706 -73.88 7.85 -19.35
N LEU A 707 -73.26 6.95 -20.12
CA LEU A 707 -73.02 5.57 -19.74
C LEU A 707 -71.51 5.26 -19.74
N GLN A 708 -71.06 4.53 -18.73
CA GLN A 708 -69.72 3.93 -18.68
C GLN A 708 -69.83 2.40 -18.73
N PHE A 709 -69.03 1.78 -19.59
CA PHE A 709 -68.90 0.33 -19.67
C PHE A 709 -67.80 -0.19 -18.73
N ASP A 710 -68.09 -1.28 -18.04
CA ASP A 710 -67.09 -2.14 -17.43
C ASP A 710 -66.55 -3.10 -18.50
N LEU A 711 -65.25 -3.01 -18.81
CA LEU A 711 -64.63 -3.83 -19.86
C LEU A 711 -64.42 -5.29 -19.45
N GLY A 712 -64.46 -5.62 -18.16
CA GLY A 712 -64.36 -6.99 -17.67
C GLY A 712 -65.69 -7.73 -17.66
N THR A 713 -66.80 -7.02 -17.41
CA THR A 713 -68.15 -7.62 -17.32
C THR A 713 -69.09 -7.26 -18.47
N GLY A 714 -68.75 -6.22 -19.26
CA GLY A 714 -69.57 -5.69 -20.34
C GLY A 714 -70.82 -4.93 -19.91
N ASN A 715 -71.01 -4.70 -18.60
CA ASN A 715 -72.15 -3.97 -18.08
C ASN A 715 -71.99 -2.47 -18.34
N ALA A 716 -73.04 -1.83 -18.89
CA ALA A 716 -73.12 -0.38 -18.96
C ALA A 716 -73.84 0.16 -17.72
N THR A 717 -73.19 1.10 -17.03
CA THR A 717 -73.75 1.82 -15.88
C THR A 717 -74.06 3.25 -16.30
N SER A 718 -75.24 3.76 -15.95
CA SER A 718 -75.55 5.18 -16.15
C SER A 718 -74.90 5.98 -15.03
N ILE A 719 -74.03 6.91 -15.41
CA ILE A 719 -73.25 7.75 -14.49
C ILE A 719 -73.74 9.20 -14.45
N GLY A 720 -74.64 9.58 -15.37
CA GLY A 720 -75.23 10.91 -15.44
C GLY A 720 -76.33 11.02 -16.49
N ASP A 721 -76.97 12.19 -16.52
CA ASP A 721 -77.88 12.63 -17.58
C ASP A 721 -77.18 13.72 -18.40
N ASP A 722 -77.54 13.94 -19.68
CA ASP A 722 -76.91 15.00 -20.48
C ASP A 722 -77.24 16.42 -19.98
N GLY A 723 -78.30 16.55 -19.16
CA GLY A 723 -78.75 17.81 -18.60
C GLY A 723 -79.37 18.76 -19.64
N ILE A 724 -79.72 18.26 -20.82
CA ILE A 724 -80.26 19.06 -21.92
C ILE A 724 -81.78 19.07 -21.86
N ALA A 725 -82.34 20.21 -21.45
CA ALA A 725 -83.77 20.48 -21.57
C ALA A 725 -84.09 21.02 -22.97
N THR A 726 -85.12 20.50 -23.62
CA THR A 726 -85.54 20.92 -24.95
C THR A 726 -86.75 21.83 -24.89
N PHE A 727 -86.67 22.95 -25.61
CA PHE A 727 -87.72 23.96 -25.72
C PHE A 727 -88.16 24.13 -27.18
N GLN A 728 -89.30 24.80 -27.38
CA GLN A 728 -89.82 25.24 -28.67
C GLN A 728 -90.58 26.57 -28.49
N ASP A 729 -90.64 27.39 -29.55
CA ASP A 729 -91.37 28.66 -29.51
C ASP A 729 -92.88 28.42 -29.28
N ASP A 730 -93.49 29.19 -28.38
CA ASP A 730 -94.94 29.21 -28.19
C ASP A 730 -95.63 30.01 -29.32
N THR A 731 -96.26 29.30 -30.26
CA THR A 731 -96.99 29.93 -31.37
C THR A 731 -98.27 30.67 -30.96
N ASN A 732 -98.71 30.56 -29.70
CA ASN A 732 -99.95 31.17 -29.21
C ASN A 732 -99.72 32.47 -28.42
N ALA A 733 -98.48 32.91 -28.19
CA ALA A 733 -98.18 34.12 -27.44
C ALA A 733 -98.12 35.37 -28.36
N ALA A 734 -98.92 36.40 -28.05
CA ALA A 734 -99.00 37.64 -28.81
C ALA A 734 -97.74 38.54 -28.76
N ASN A 735 -96.72 38.16 -27.98
CA ASN A 735 -95.42 38.85 -27.90
C ASN A 735 -94.31 37.78 -27.82
N LEU A 736 -93.39 37.78 -28.80
CA LEU A 736 -92.19 36.93 -28.79
C LEU A 736 -91.12 37.49 -27.82
N PRO A 737 -90.27 36.64 -27.21
CA PRO A 737 -90.30 35.17 -27.21
C PRO A 737 -90.57 34.60 -25.79
N ASN A 738 -91.63 33.81 -25.64
CA ASN A 738 -91.80 32.87 -24.52
C ASN A 738 -91.60 31.45 -25.06
N ASP A 739 -90.64 30.72 -24.51
CA ASP A 739 -90.35 29.33 -24.86
C ASP A 739 -91.17 28.37 -23.99
N ILE A 740 -91.72 27.30 -24.58
CA ILE A 740 -92.38 26.21 -23.85
C ILE A 740 -91.52 24.93 -23.91
N ALA A 741 -91.54 24.13 -22.85
CA ALA A 741 -90.80 22.87 -22.81
C ALA A 741 -91.37 21.90 -23.86
N ALA A 742 -90.51 21.45 -24.78
CA ALA A 742 -90.84 20.45 -25.77
C ALA A 742 -90.68 19.02 -25.23
N ASN A 743 -89.71 18.83 -24.33
CA ASN A 743 -89.45 17.57 -23.63
C ASN A 743 -89.29 16.36 -24.57
N VAL A 744 -88.43 16.52 -25.58
CA VAL A 744 -88.20 15.53 -26.65
C VAL A 744 -86.79 14.92 -26.60
N GLY A 745 -85.79 15.61 -26.06
CA GLY A 745 -84.42 15.13 -25.90
C GLY A 745 -83.53 15.15 -27.15
N TYR A 746 -82.28 14.69 -26.97
CA TYR A 746 -81.25 14.58 -28.03
C TYR A 746 -80.73 13.13 -28.19
N GLN A 747 -80.40 12.78 -29.44
CA GLN A 747 -79.67 11.57 -29.81
C GLN A 747 -78.24 11.90 -30.21
N PHE A 748 -77.26 11.46 -29.44
CA PHE A 748 -75.85 11.58 -29.83
C PHE A 748 -75.44 10.46 -30.77
N GLU A 749 -74.82 10.81 -31.90
CA GLU A 749 -74.43 9.88 -32.97
C GLU A 749 -72.91 9.80 -33.17
N ALA A 750 -72.16 10.73 -32.58
CA ALA A 750 -70.70 10.72 -32.62
C ALA A 750 -70.12 11.26 -31.31
N LEU A 751 -69.05 10.62 -30.82
CA LEU A 751 -68.39 10.94 -29.56
C LEU A 751 -66.86 10.95 -29.74
N ALA A 752 -66.19 11.92 -29.14
CA ALA A 752 -64.74 11.92 -29.07
C ALA A 752 -64.24 12.65 -27.83
N PHE A 753 -63.29 12.03 -27.12
CA PHE A 753 -62.48 12.74 -26.15
C PHE A 753 -61.36 13.47 -26.88
N ARG A 754 -61.25 14.79 -26.66
CA ARG A 754 -60.17 15.61 -27.20
C ARG A 754 -59.59 16.51 -26.10
N PRO A 755 -58.27 16.77 -26.13
CA PRO A 755 -57.68 17.82 -25.30
C PRO A 755 -58.29 19.19 -25.65
N ASP A 756 -58.76 19.93 -24.64
CA ASP A 756 -59.22 21.32 -24.72
C ASP A 756 -58.49 22.11 -23.62
N GLY A 757 -57.30 22.62 -23.94
CA GLY A 757 -56.39 23.21 -22.97
C GLY A 757 -55.70 22.16 -22.10
N SER A 758 -55.74 22.34 -20.76
CA SER A 758 -55.22 21.37 -19.78
C SER A 758 -56.20 20.26 -19.41
N ASP A 759 -57.46 20.34 -19.88
CA ASP A 759 -58.51 19.37 -19.60
C ASP A 759 -58.79 18.49 -20.83
N ASN A 760 -59.10 17.21 -20.61
CA ASN A 760 -59.77 16.40 -21.62
C ASN A 760 -61.28 16.67 -21.56
N ARG A 761 -61.90 16.97 -22.70
CA ARG A 761 -63.35 17.23 -22.84
C ARG A 761 -63.98 16.18 -23.75
N LEU A 762 -65.24 15.85 -23.45
CA LEU A 762 -66.06 15.00 -24.32
C LEU A 762 -66.81 15.91 -25.29
N PHE A 763 -66.61 15.69 -26.58
CA PHE A 763 -67.38 16.31 -27.65
C PHE A 763 -68.38 15.29 -28.18
N ALA A 764 -69.64 15.69 -28.30
CA ALA A 764 -70.69 14.84 -28.80
C ALA A 764 -71.50 15.58 -29.86
N ILE A 765 -71.80 14.92 -30.97
CA ILE A 765 -72.66 15.47 -32.03
C ILE A 765 -73.97 14.70 -32.01
N GLY A 766 -75.07 15.43 -31.95
CA GLY A 766 -76.38 14.82 -31.86
C GLY A 766 -77.51 15.55 -32.59
N ASN A 767 -78.62 14.85 -32.71
CA ASN A 767 -79.84 15.33 -33.36
C ASN A 767 -80.95 15.44 -32.31
N ARG A 768 -81.73 16.52 -32.35
CA ARG A 768 -82.92 16.68 -31.52
C ARG A 768 -84.01 15.73 -31.99
N PHE A 769 -84.73 15.11 -31.07
CA PHE A 769 -85.90 14.33 -31.42
C PHE A 769 -87.11 15.23 -31.77
N GLY A 770 -87.89 14.84 -32.78
CA GLY A 770 -89.11 15.56 -33.20
C GLY A 770 -88.87 16.80 -34.08
N ASN A 771 -89.64 16.91 -35.17
CA ASN A 771 -89.66 18.10 -36.04
C ASN A 771 -90.76 19.05 -35.57
N SER A 772 -90.40 20.09 -34.80
CA SER A 772 -91.25 21.26 -34.59
C SER A 772 -90.81 22.36 -35.57
N ASN A 773 -91.74 22.94 -36.34
CA ASN A 773 -91.45 23.94 -37.37
C ASN A 773 -90.86 25.27 -36.84
N ASN A 774 -90.72 25.41 -35.52
CA ASN A 774 -90.27 26.64 -34.84
C ASN A 774 -89.03 26.40 -33.96
N VAL A 775 -88.09 25.56 -34.41
CA VAL A 775 -86.77 25.38 -33.77
C VAL A 775 -85.70 25.46 -34.83
N GLY A 776 -84.72 26.36 -34.66
CA GLY A 776 -83.73 26.70 -35.69
C GLY A 776 -82.65 25.64 -35.95
N TYR A 777 -82.23 24.88 -34.93
CA TYR A 777 -81.16 23.88 -35.04
C TYR A 777 -81.57 22.55 -34.42
N THR A 778 -81.90 21.57 -35.26
CA THR A 778 -82.37 20.24 -34.82
C THR A 778 -81.45 19.10 -35.21
N ARG A 779 -80.41 19.33 -36.02
CA ARG A 779 -79.52 18.29 -36.54
C ARG A 779 -78.06 18.67 -36.42
N ASN A 780 -77.21 17.67 -36.18
CA ASN A 780 -75.74 17.80 -36.07
C ASN A 780 -75.31 18.91 -35.10
N VAL A 781 -75.99 19.00 -33.97
CA VAL A 781 -75.67 19.96 -32.92
C VAL A 781 -74.48 19.42 -32.13
N LEU A 782 -73.39 20.19 -32.08
CA LEU A 782 -72.19 19.86 -31.33
C LEU A 782 -72.34 20.35 -29.89
N TYR A 783 -72.13 19.44 -28.95
CA TYR A 783 -72.10 19.69 -27.52
C TYR A 783 -70.71 19.42 -26.96
N ARG A 784 -70.36 20.19 -25.93
CA ARG A 784 -69.15 20.00 -25.14
C ARG A 784 -69.57 19.65 -23.71
N PHE A 785 -69.19 18.45 -23.28
CA PHE A 785 -69.46 17.93 -21.95
C PHE A 785 -68.20 17.92 -21.09
N ASN A 786 -68.40 17.81 -19.78
CA ASN A 786 -67.32 17.43 -18.87
C ASN A 786 -66.97 15.95 -19.13
N GLN A 787 -65.70 15.58 -18.99
CA GLN A 787 -65.26 14.20 -19.20
C GLN A 787 -65.83 13.17 -18.21
N ASN A 788 -66.46 13.61 -17.12
CA ASN A 788 -66.93 12.75 -16.02
C ASN A 788 -68.44 12.82 -15.73
N THR A 789 -69.17 13.77 -16.31
CA THR A 789 -70.58 14.03 -15.96
C THR A 789 -71.37 14.44 -17.18
#